data_AF-A0A2A4TFS6-F1
#
_entry.id   AF-A0A2A4TFS6-F1
#
_cell.length_a   1.000
_cell.length_b   1.000
_cell.length_c   1.000
_cell.angle_alpha   90.00
_cell.angle_beta   90.00
_cell.angle_gamma   90.00
#
_symmetry.space_group_name_H-M   'P 1'
#
loop_
_entity.id
_entity.type
_entity.pdbx_description
1 polymer ?
#
loop_
_entity_poly.entity_id
_entity_poly.type
_entity_poly.pdbx_seq_one_letter_code
_entity_poly.pdbx_strand_id
1 'polypeptide(L)'
;MTRKVSSSLPDQGLLVGWSLETVARQKIFGFHSERDYQKPSQFLEPILQEEEGHLITIAPTGTGKGVSSIIPALLRYPGPIVVIDPKGENYAVTARRRREMGQKVVVLDPFEITDASRLDRARFNPLDFISPTSDSLIEDTEMLAAILAGEELATAREVFWPRMGYQLIVFIILYQFRTLPPEKWTLLETRRIIGQGPEALGKIGEEVMKGNDEILKSQAGLVLNPADSTVGGYWAHAQSMLSFLKGRLLEKNLIKSTFSLDDIVENKPITLYLVIPPEKLTSHKALMRLWLSTIVSAISCRTIRPKTPTLMILDEAAQLGHMPQIEDAITLLRGYGVKVWSFWQDLSQIKKLYPVSWETILNNCAVQQFFGQTTELAARAVHDVSGYGSAGEIRRLDRSEMVLSIGGDSPVIVQKPNYLEDEPFKGLFDQNPFYRDAEDVKQIGRSQRIFRRHDPLAKLRRQGPRKGRTGTSYPSITREADLDRRLHSHPISAERWQEVPEDEKASLLEQVEQLYWMPYFSDGENVTLRCWQPPFYQDAWHFELRLEIDGQTKFGYFLIQEDKIYPFTGGEMEIIELNNELTLDLRPKHIADYLAFYCANYISPYGRLFLVDHPDELVLVEDVDKAYYQAICDELKEPHVLEVRKNSEGITDYYRVNATVLCGDTLSRITFGVHTSGCVDMDEIEVLFAEVPTLSQNFLRIADLIWREKADTNNTV
;
A
#
# COMPACT_ATOMS: atom_id res chain seq x y z
N MET A 1 -9.81 -15.13 -30.64
CA MET A 1 -8.98 -14.28 -31.52
C MET A 1 -8.07 -13.45 -30.63
N THR A 2 -6.75 -13.53 -30.83
CA THR A 2 -5.77 -12.67 -30.14
C THR A 2 -5.97 -11.23 -30.62
N ARG A 3 -6.41 -10.32 -29.74
CA ARG A 3 -6.51 -8.90 -30.07
C ARG A 3 -5.10 -8.34 -30.27
N LYS A 4 -4.91 -7.47 -31.26
CA LYS A 4 -3.61 -6.84 -31.52
C LYS A 4 -3.43 -5.63 -30.61
N VAL A 5 -2.20 -5.29 -30.25
CA VAL A 5 -1.94 -3.99 -29.60
C VAL A 5 -2.16 -2.88 -30.64
N SER A 6 -2.80 -1.77 -30.24
CA SER A 6 -2.99 -0.61 -31.12
C SER A 6 -1.65 -0.12 -31.66
N SER A 7 -1.58 0.23 -32.95
CA SER A 7 -0.37 0.79 -33.57
C SER A 7 -0.08 2.23 -33.16
N SER A 8 -1.07 2.93 -32.59
CA SER A 8 -0.94 4.32 -32.13
C SER A 8 -1.39 4.45 -30.68
N LEU A 9 -0.62 5.21 -29.91
CA LEU A 9 -0.94 5.62 -28.54
C LEU A 9 -1.31 7.12 -28.54
N PRO A 10 -2.27 7.55 -27.70
CA PRO A 10 -2.49 8.98 -27.44
C PRO A 10 -1.21 9.69 -26.98
N ASP A 11 -1.10 11.01 -27.20
CA ASP A 11 0.13 11.75 -26.88
C ASP A 11 0.32 12.00 -25.37
N GLN A 12 -0.75 11.95 -24.58
CA GLN A 12 -0.75 12.24 -23.14
C GLN A 12 -0.93 10.97 -22.31
N GLY A 13 -0.49 11.02 -21.04
CA GLY A 13 -0.68 9.95 -20.06
C GLY A 13 0.41 8.86 -20.06
N LEU A 14 0.70 8.32 -18.87
CA LEU A 14 1.59 7.18 -18.70
C LEU A 14 0.87 5.89 -19.06
N LEU A 15 1.46 5.07 -19.94
CA LEU A 15 0.90 3.76 -20.24
C LEU A 15 1.12 2.83 -19.05
N VAL A 16 0.03 2.43 -18.40
CA VAL A 16 0.05 1.57 -17.20
C VAL A 16 -0.52 0.18 -17.47
N GLY A 17 -0.94 -0.12 -18.70
CA GLY A 17 -1.43 -1.44 -19.10
C GLY A 17 -2.18 -1.41 -20.43
N TRP A 18 -2.42 -2.58 -20.99
CA TRP A 18 -3.36 -2.80 -22.10
C TRP A 18 -4.59 -3.51 -21.54
N SER A 19 -5.77 -2.92 -21.74
CA SER A 19 -7.01 -3.52 -21.24
C SER A 19 -7.29 -4.84 -21.94
N LEU A 20 -7.41 -5.90 -21.16
CA LEU A 20 -7.89 -7.21 -21.61
C LEU A 20 -9.43 -7.31 -21.53
N GLU A 21 -10.09 -6.22 -21.15
CA GLU A 21 -11.52 -6.18 -20.90
C GLU A 21 -12.35 -6.22 -22.19
N THR A 22 -13.55 -6.79 -22.11
CA THR A 22 -14.50 -6.79 -23.22
C THR A 22 -15.35 -5.52 -23.30
N VAL A 23 -15.35 -4.70 -22.26
CA VAL A 23 -16.15 -3.46 -22.11
C VAL A 23 -15.23 -2.33 -21.65
N ALA A 24 -15.48 -1.11 -22.12
CA ALA A 24 -14.70 0.07 -21.72
C ALA A 24 -14.88 0.39 -20.23
N ARG A 25 -13.80 0.87 -19.60
CA ARG A 25 -13.74 1.27 -18.19
C ARG A 25 -14.78 2.36 -17.87
N GLN A 26 -15.59 2.17 -16.82
CA GLN A 26 -16.43 3.23 -16.25
C GLN A 26 -15.70 3.89 -15.08
N LYS A 27 -15.54 5.22 -15.10
CA LYS A 27 -15.06 5.97 -13.93
C LYS A 27 -16.18 6.06 -12.90
N ILE A 28 -15.88 5.73 -11.63
CA ILE A 28 -16.88 5.67 -10.55
C ILE A 28 -17.37 7.08 -10.10
N PHE A 29 -16.67 8.16 -10.47
CA PHE A 29 -17.07 9.53 -10.12
C PHE A 29 -17.32 10.45 -11.34
N GLY A 30 -18.54 11.01 -11.40
CA GLY A 30 -18.97 12.03 -12.36
C GLY A 30 -20.32 11.70 -13.02
N PHE A 31 -21.29 12.64 -12.98
CA PHE A 31 -22.54 12.51 -13.74
C PHE A 31 -22.24 12.57 -15.25
N HIS A 32 -22.08 11.41 -15.89
CA HIS A 32 -22.00 11.31 -17.34
C HIS A 32 -22.94 10.24 -17.89
N SER A 33 -23.61 10.60 -18.98
CA SER A 33 -24.52 9.78 -19.76
C SER A 33 -23.82 8.53 -20.28
N GLU A 34 -24.52 7.39 -20.20
CA GLU A 34 -24.17 6.11 -20.82
C GLU A 34 -23.47 6.32 -22.18
N ARG A 35 -22.18 6.01 -22.27
CA ARG A 35 -21.55 5.79 -23.58
C ARG A 35 -21.83 4.35 -23.97
N ASP A 36 -22.49 4.23 -25.11
CA ASP A 36 -22.89 2.99 -25.75
C ASP A 36 -21.80 1.92 -25.73
N TYR A 37 -22.25 0.67 -25.52
CA TYR A 37 -21.50 -0.55 -25.72
C TYR A 37 -20.86 -0.56 -27.13
N GLN A 38 -19.61 -0.09 -27.26
CA GLN A 38 -18.89 -0.19 -28.52
C GLN A 38 -18.51 -1.65 -28.76
N LYS A 39 -18.77 -2.16 -29.97
CA LYS A 39 -18.37 -3.51 -30.37
C LYS A 39 -16.88 -3.73 -30.02
N PRO A 40 -16.51 -4.90 -29.48
CA PRO A 40 -15.13 -5.17 -29.09
C PRO A 40 -14.19 -4.90 -30.26
N SER A 41 -13.30 -3.92 -30.09
CA SER A 41 -12.27 -3.58 -31.07
C SER A 41 -11.39 -4.80 -31.37
N GLN A 42 -10.86 -4.88 -32.60
CA GLN A 42 -9.81 -5.84 -32.93
C GLN A 42 -8.51 -5.59 -32.16
N PHE A 43 -8.40 -4.42 -31.52
CA PHE A 43 -7.22 -3.97 -30.79
C PHE A 43 -7.44 -3.91 -29.27
N LEU A 44 -6.38 -4.13 -28.50
CA LEU A 44 -6.34 -3.85 -27.06
C LEU A 44 -6.29 -2.33 -26.84
N GLU A 45 -7.13 -1.84 -25.93
CA GLU A 45 -7.18 -0.41 -25.59
C GLU A 45 -6.08 -0.06 -24.58
N PRO A 46 -5.36 1.06 -24.78
CA PRO A 46 -4.36 1.50 -23.81
C PRO A 46 -5.02 2.03 -22.55
N ILE A 47 -4.50 1.62 -21.39
CA ILE A 47 -4.85 2.22 -20.11
C ILE A 47 -3.80 3.27 -19.80
N LEU A 48 -4.23 4.53 -19.80
CA LEU A 48 -3.38 5.69 -19.58
C LEU A 48 -3.67 6.31 -18.23
N GLN A 49 -2.63 6.48 -17.41
CA GLN A 49 -2.71 7.29 -16.20
C GLN A 49 -2.46 8.75 -16.55
N GLU A 50 -3.55 9.47 -16.84
CA GLU A 50 -3.56 10.93 -17.02
C GLU A 50 -3.72 11.66 -15.69
N GLU A 51 -4.44 11.04 -14.75
CA GLU A 51 -4.73 11.63 -13.45
C GLU A 51 -3.50 11.72 -12.54
N GLU A 52 -3.61 12.62 -11.58
CA GLU A 52 -2.58 12.88 -10.60
C GLU A 52 -2.53 11.77 -9.56
N GLY A 53 -1.32 11.34 -9.22
CA GLY A 53 -1.11 10.31 -8.20
C GLY A 53 0.18 9.55 -8.43
N HIS A 54 0.76 9.06 -7.34
CA HIS A 54 1.97 8.25 -7.37
C HIS A 54 1.64 6.85 -7.91
N LEU A 55 2.66 6.16 -8.41
CA LEU A 55 2.57 4.82 -8.94
C LEU A 55 3.50 3.91 -8.16
N ILE A 56 3.06 2.69 -7.92
CA ILE A 56 3.89 1.66 -7.32
C ILE A 56 3.76 0.37 -8.09
N THR A 57 4.89 -0.31 -8.29
CA THR A 57 4.93 -1.60 -8.97
C THR A 57 5.65 -2.61 -8.09
N ILE A 58 4.96 -3.69 -7.73
CA ILE A 58 5.51 -4.87 -7.06
C ILE A 58 5.79 -5.92 -8.14
N ALA A 59 7.06 -6.10 -8.46
CA ALA A 59 7.53 -6.93 -9.56
C ALA A 59 8.77 -7.75 -9.16
N PRO A 60 8.63 -9.08 -9.00
CA PRO A 60 9.75 -9.96 -8.69
C PRO A 60 10.88 -9.87 -9.72
N THR A 61 12.08 -10.28 -9.34
CA THR A 61 13.24 -10.27 -10.23
C THR A 61 12.98 -11.07 -11.51
N GLY A 62 13.36 -10.51 -12.66
CA GLY A 62 13.22 -11.17 -13.96
C GLY A 62 11.81 -11.15 -14.57
N THR A 63 10.83 -10.48 -13.93
CA THR A 63 9.44 -10.41 -14.45
C THR A 63 9.20 -9.29 -15.47
N GLY A 64 10.26 -8.55 -15.83
CA GLY A 64 10.24 -7.59 -16.94
C GLY A 64 9.83 -6.17 -16.57
N LYS A 65 10.05 -5.69 -15.34
CA LYS A 65 9.69 -4.31 -14.93
C LYS A 65 10.25 -3.21 -15.85
N GLY A 66 11.50 -3.37 -16.30
CA GLY A 66 12.14 -2.46 -17.26
C GLY A 66 11.43 -2.47 -18.61
N VAL A 67 11.10 -3.67 -19.11
CA VAL A 67 10.43 -3.89 -20.40
C VAL A 67 8.99 -3.39 -20.44
N SER A 68 8.29 -3.46 -19.31
CA SER A 68 6.84 -3.26 -19.25
C SER A 68 6.38 -1.95 -18.64
N SER A 69 7.19 -1.32 -17.80
CA SER A 69 6.79 -0.08 -17.12
C SER A 69 7.80 1.04 -17.33
N ILE A 70 9.07 0.84 -16.97
CA ILE A 70 10.08 1.91 -16.92
C ILE A 70 10.41 2.45 -18.31
N ILE A 71 10.86 1.58 -19.24
CA ILE A 71 11.25 2.00 -20.59
C ILE A 71 10.05 2.57 -21.37
N PRO A 72 8.86 1.93 -21.39
CA PRO A 72 7.67 2.52 -22.00
C PRO A 72 7.35 3.94 -21.52
N ALA A 73 7.51 4.22 -20.21
CA ALA A 73 7.31 5.55 -19.65
C ALA A 73 8.35 6.55 -20.19
N LEU A 74 9.63 6.16 -20.17
CA LEU A 74 10.74 7.00 -20.65
C LEU A 74 10.66 7.30 -22.15
N LEU A 75 10.13 6.40 -22.97
CA LEU A 75 10.01 6.63 -24.42
C LEU A 75 8.92 7.63 -24.81
N ARG A 76 8.01 7.97 -23.88
CA ARG A 76 6.79 8.76 -24.18
C ARG A 76 6.59 9.99 -23.29
N TYR A 77 7.01 9.97 -22.03
CA TYR A 77 6.64 11.02 -21.09
C TYR A 77 7.27 12.38 -21.45
N PRO A 78 6.48 13.43 -21.74
CA PRO A 78 7.00 14.69 -22.30
C PRO A 78 7.60 15.63 -21.25
N GLY A 79 7.27 15.46 -19.97
CA GLY A 79 7.73 16.32 -18.89
C GLY A 79 9.16 16.01 -18.41
N PRO A 80 9.65 16.76 -17.40
CA PRO A 80 10.91 16.47 -16.75
C PRO A 80 10.91 15.10 -16.08
N ILE A 81 12.02 14.39 -16.13
CA ILE A 81 12.19 13.07 -15.49
C ILE A 81 13.47 13.02 -14.67
N VAL A 82 13.38 12.43 -13.48
CA VAL A 82 14.53 12.00 -12.67
C VAL A 82 14.45 10.48 -12.53
N VAL A 83 15.47 9.76 -12.98
CA VAL A 83 15.52 8.30 -12.97
C VAL A 83 16.69 7.85 -12.11
N ILE A 84 16.44 7.04 -11.10
CA ILE A 84 17.49 6.23 -10.47
C ILE A 84 17.68 5.00 -11.35
N ASP A 85 18.87 4.87 -11.94
CA ASP A 85 19.21 3.85 -12.92
C ASP A 85 20.49 3.12 -12.49
N PRO A 86 20.42 2.19 -11.53
CA PRO A 86 21.62 1.56 -10.97
C PRO A 86 22.51 0.90 -12.02
N LYS A 87 21.93 0.37 -13.10
CA LYS A 87 22.68 -0.33 -14.15
C LYS A 87 23.03 0.54 -15.35
N GLY A 88 22.49 1.75 -15.46
CA GLY A 88 22.63 2.59 -16.65
C GLY A 88 21.84 2.07 -17.87
N GLU A 89 20.96 1.08 -17.68
CA GLU A 89 20.23 0.44 -18.78
C GLU A 89 19.12 1.33 -19.32
N ASN A 90 18.49 2.11 -18.43
CA ASN A 90 17.44 3.04 -18.82
C ASN A 90 18.02 4.16 -19.69
N TYR A 91 19.20 4.69 -19.33
CA TYR A 91 19.92 5.64 -20.18
C TYR A 91 20.26 5.03 -21.54
N ALA A 92 20.91 3.86 -21.56
CA ALA A 92 21.38 3.22 -22.79
C ALA A 92 20.25 2.99 -23.80
N VAL A 93 19.07 2.58 -23.33
CA VAL A 93 17.92 2.26 -24.20
C VAL A 93 17.15 3.50 -24.66
N THR A 94 17.11 4.57 -23.84
CA THR A 94 16.12 5.65 -24.05
C THR A 94 16.73 7.02 -24.38
N ALA A 95 18.02 7.25 -24.14
CA ALA A 95 18.65 8.56 -24.27
C ALA A 95 18.48 9.21 -25.65
N ARG A 96 18.63 8.45 -26.76
CA ARG A 96 18.38 8.97 -28.11
C ARG A 96 16.98 9.55 -28.22
N ARG A 97 15.97 8.77 -27.83
CA ARG A 97 14.56 9.17 -27.91
C ARG A 97 14.24 10.37 -27.04
N ARG A 98 14.82 10.44 -25.83
CA ARG A 98 14.66 11.63 -24.99
C ARG A 98 15.14 12.89 -25.71
N ARG A 99 16.28 12.84 -26.41
CA ARG A 99 16.77 13.98 -27.23
C ARG A 99 15.85 14.28 -28.42
N GLU A 100 15.34 13.27 -29.11
CA GLU A 100 14.37 13.44 -30.22
C GLU A 100 13.06 14.12 -29.75
N MET A 101 12.66 13.90 -28.49
CA MET A 101 11.55 14.59 -27.85
C MET A 101 11.89 16.03 -27.42
N GLY A 102 13.08 16.53 -27.78
CA GLY A 102 13.56 17.87 -27.42
C GLY A 102 14.07 17.99 -25.99
N GLN A 103 14.32 16.87 -25.30
CA GLN A 103 14.81 16.92 -23.93
C GLN A 103 16.32 17.07 -23.83
N LYS A 104 16.76 17.86 -22.85
CA LYS A 104 18.14 17.86 -22.38
C LYS A 104 18.38 16.56 -21.59
N VAL A 105 19.32 15.74 -22.05
CA VAL A 105 19.68 14.49 -21.35
C VAL A 105 20.90 14.74 -20.48
N VAL A 106 20.80 14.35 -19.21
CA VAL A 106 21.83 14.56 -18.18
C VAL A 106 22.08 13.24 -17.48
N VAL A 107 23.35 12.84 -17.36
CA VAL A 107 23.76 11.60 -16.69
C VAL A 107 24.75 11.92 -15.59
N LEU A 108 24.38 11.59 -14.35
CA LEU A 108 25.27 11.56 -13.21
C LEU A 108 25.75 10.13 -13.00
N ASP A 109 26.91 9.82 -13.58
CA ASP A 109 27.54 8.52 -13.56
C ASP A 109 29.01 8.68 -13.12
N PRO A 110 29.25 8.79 -11.80
CA PRO A 110 30.59 9.01 -11.28
C PRO A 110 31.50 7.81 -11.50
N PHE A 111 30.95 6.60 -11.65
CA PHE A 111 31.73 5.38 -11.83
C PHE A 111 32.00 5.06 -13.30
N GLU A 112 31.52 5.90 -14.22
CA GLU A 112 31.71 5.77 -15.67
C GLU A 112 31.27 4.39 -16.20
N ILE A 113 30.17 3.82 -15.64
CA ILE A 113 29.64 2.52 -16.09
C ILE A 113 28.82 2.64 -17.38
N THR A 114 28.37 3.84 -17.72
CA THR A 114 27.65 4.13 -18.95
C THR A 114 28.60 4.61 -20.03
N ASP A 115 28.30 4.26 -21.28
CA ASP A 115 28.93 4.85 -22.48
C ASP A 115 28.39 6.28 -22.77
N ALA A 116 27.99 7.01 -21.73
CA ALA A 116 27.38 8.32 -21.87
C ALA A 116 28.31 9.28 -22.61
N SER A 117 27.74 9.94 -23.62
CA SER A 117 28.47 10.90 -24.44
C SER A 117 28.97 12.07 -23.58
N ARG A 118 30.00 12.77 -24.05
CA ARG A 118 30.50 13.99 -23.39
C ARG A 118 29.40 15.05 -23.21
N LEU A 119 28.38 15.05 -24.07
CA LEU A 119 27.28 16.01 -24.01
C LEU A 119 26.30 15.71 -22.87
N ASP A 120 26.06 14.43 -22.56
CA ASP A 120 25.10 14.07 -21.50
C ASP A 120 25.77 13.94 -20.14
N ARG A 121 27.05 13.55 -20.11
CA ARG A 121 27.78 13.37 -18.85
C ARG A 121 27.87 14.68 -18.11
N ALA A 122 27.31 14.70 -16.91
CA ALA A 122 27.21 15.89 -16.10
C ALA A 122 27.94 15.75 -14.77
N ARG A 123 28.14 16.90 -14.14
CA ARG A 123 28.69 17.05 -12.80
C ARG A 123 27.67 17.80 -11.98
N PHE A 124 27.66 17.55 -10.68
CA PHE A 124 26.71 18.15 -9.76
C PHE A 124 27.41 18.49 -8.44
N ASN A 125 27.49 19.77 -8.14
CA ASN A 125 27.97 20.26 -6.85
C ASN A 125 26.77 20.80 -6.06
N PRO A 126 26.34 20.11 -4.99
CA PRO A 126 25.21 20.55 -4.17
C PRO A 126 25.38 21.95 -3.56
N LEU A 127 26.63 22.42 -3.35
CA LEU A 127 26.88 23.76 -2.84
C LEU A 127 26.56 24.87 -3.84
N ASP A 128 26.47 24.57 -5.15
CA ASP A 128 26.05 25.57 -6.15
C ASP A 128 24.57 25.96 -5.98
N PHE A 129 23.79 25.17 -5.22
CA PHE A 129 22.39 25.45 -4.92
C PHE A 129 22.20 26.34 -3.69
N ILE A 130 23.26 26.57 -2.91
CA ILE A 130 23.22 27.46 -1.76
C ILE A 130 23.68 28.85 -2.21
N SER A 131 22.83 29.86 -2.00
CA SER A 131 23.18 31.24 -2.31
C SER A 131 23.99 31.86 -1.17
N PRO A 132 25.28 32.22 -1.38
CA PRO A 132 26.14 32.79 -0.34
C PRO A 132 25.68 34.16 0.19
N THR A 133 24.77 34.81 -0.53
CA THR A 133 24.22 36.12 -0.18
C THR A 133 22.79 36.04 0.34
N SER A 134 22.23 34.83 0.48
CA SER A 134 20.89 34.65 1.05
C SER A 134 20.90 34.90 2.56
N ASP A 135 19.80 35.46 3.07
CA ASP A 135 19.57 35.56 4.51
C ASP A 135 19.43 34.15 5.14
N SER A 136 19.01 33.15 4.36
CA SER A 136 18.87 31.74 4.76
C SER A 136 20.15 30.90 4.67
N LEU A 137 21.32 31.52 4.44
CA LEU A 137 22.56 30.80 4.16
C LEU A 137 22.90 29.73 5.21
N ILE A 138 22.66 30.04 6.49
CA ILE A 138 22.97 29.12 7.59
C ILE A 138 22.01 27.94 7.54
N GLU A 139 20.71 28.20 7.44
CA GLU A 139 19.65 27.20 7.39
C GLU A 139 19.82 26.26 6.18
N ASP A 140 20.16 26.80 5.01
CA ASP A 140 20.41 26.02 3.80
C ASP A 140 21.66 25.13 3.93
N THR A 141 22.70 25.66 4.59
CA THR A 141 23.94 24.90 4.88
C THR A 141 23.67 23.80 5.91
N GLU A 142 22.88 24.11 6.93
CA GLU A 142 22.43 23.18 7.96
C GLU A 142 21.60 22.04 7.35
N MET A 143 20.62 22.35 6.49
CA MET A 143 19.85 21.35 5.76
C MET A 143 20.77 20.41 4.97
N LEU A 144 21.75 20.94 4.24
CA LEU A 144 22.70 20.13 3.48
C LEU A 144 23.54 19.24 4.39
N ALA A 145 24.06 19.77 5.49
CA ALA A 145 24.85 18.99 6.43
C ALA A 145 24.00 17.87 7.09
N ALA A 146 22.69 18.08 7.27
CA ALA A 146 21.81 17.12 7.91
C ALA A 146 21.55 15.94 6.96
N ILE A 147 21.43 16.24 5.67
CA ILE A 147 21.38 15.24 4.60
C ILE A 147 22.65 14.38 4.60
N LEU A 148 23.83 14.97 4.79
CA LEU A 148 25.09 14.22 4.85
C LEU A 148 25.14 13.29 6.07
N ALA A 149 24.72 13.76 7.23
CA ALA A 149 24.72 12.99 8.47
C ALA A 149 23.74 11.81 8.46
N GLY A 150 22.55 11.96 7.87
CA GLY A 150 21.57 10.87 7.75
C GLY A 150 21.12 10.28 9.10
N GLU A 151 20.92 8.96 9.13
CA GLU A 151 20.39 8.23 10.31
C GLU A 151 21.38 8.11 11.48
N GLU A 152 22.65 8.46 11.31
CA GLU A 152 23.61 8.49 12.43
C GLU A 152 23.12 9.44 13.54
N LEU A 153 22.49 10.55 13.19
CA LEU A 153 21.91 11.49 14.18
C LEU A 153 20.68 10.93 14.92
N ALA A 154 19.87 10.10 14.24
CA ALA A 154 18.63 9.56 14.80
C ALA A 154 18.88 8.33 15.71
N THR A 155 19.94 7.59 15.45
CA THR A 155 20.27 6.31 16.12
C THR A 155 21.39 6.41 17.15
N ALA A 156 22.13 7.52 17.19
CA ALA A 156 23.23 7.70 18.12
C ALA A 156 22.76 7.74 19.58
N ARG A 157 23.28 6.82 20.41
CA ARG A 157 23.08 6.82 21.87
C ARG A 157 23.58 8.11 22.53
N GLU A 158 24.59 8.73 21.95
CA GLU A 158 25.12 10.05 22.36
C GLU A 158 24.95 11.04 21.21
N VAL A 159 23.83 11.78 21.20
CA VAL A 159 23.46 12.73 20.13
C VAL A 159 24.44 13.92 20.02
N PHE A 160 25.19 14.20 21.09
CA PHE A 160 26.07 15.37 21.17
C PHE A 160 27.22 15.33 20.15
N TRP A 161 28.00 14.24 20.07
CA TRP A 161 29.19 14.20 19.20
C TRP A 161 28.87 14.24 17.70
N PRO A 162 27.89 13.48 17.18
CA PRO A 162 27.47 13.60 15.79
C PRO A 162 26.94 15.01 15.47
N ARG A 163 26.17 15.63 16.39
CA ARG A 163 25.68 16.99 16.22
C ARG A 163 26.80 18.01 16.12
N MET A 164 27.86 17.88 16.91
CA MET A 164 29.01 18.78 16.84
C MET A 164 29.86 18.54 15.58
N GLY A 165 30.01 17.28 15.13
CA GLY A 165 30.65 16.98 13.85
C GLY A 165 29.88 17.56 12.64
N TYR A 166 28.56 17.51 12.71
CA TYR A 166 27.67 18.19 11.77
C TYR A 166 27.87 19.71 11.77
N GLN A 167 27.91 20.35 12.94
CA GLN A 167 28.16 21.81 13.04
C GLN A 167 29.55 22.19 12.53
N LEU A 168 30.55 21.32 12.69
CA LEU A 168 31.87 21.52 12.09
C LEU A 168 31.81 21.54 10.56
N ILE A 169 30.99 20.69 9.94
CA ILE A 169 30.77 20.73 8.48
C ILE A 169 30.13 22.05 8.06
N VAL A 170 29.10 22.51 8.80
CA VAL A 170 28.43 23.80 8.55
C VAL A 170 29.42 24.94 8.61
N PHE A 171 30.22 25.02 9.68
CA PHE A 171 31.27 26.02 9.84
C PHE A 171 32.24 26.05 8.65
N ILE A 172 32.72 24.88 8.20
CA ILE A 172 33.69 24.82 7.09
C ILE A 172 33.05 25.18 5.74
N ILE A 173 31.77 24.91 5.52
CA ILE A 173 31.06 25.37 4.32
C ILE A 173 30.89 26.90 4.35
N LEU A 174 30.47 27.47 5.49
CA LEU A 174 30.38 28.92 5.65
C LEU A 174 31.74 29.61 5.48
N TYR A 175 32.80 29.02 6.04
CA TYR A 175 34.17 29.50 5.84
C TYR A 175 34.55 29.54 4.37
N GLN A 176 34.22 28.50 3.59
CA GLN A 176 34.45 28.49 2.14
C GLN A 176 33.74 29.66 1.45
N PHE A 177 32.45 29.86 1.70
CA PHE A 177 31.68 30.93 1.07
C PHE A 177 32.18 32.34 1.42
N ARG A 178 32.67 32.54 2.64
CA ARG A 178 33.09 33.85 3.14
C ARG A 178 34.55 34.21 2.83
N THR A 179 35.42 33.22 2.67
CA THR A 179 36.88 33.44 2.63
C THR A 179 37.59 32.86 1.41
N LEU A 180 37.05 31.80 0.81
CA LEU A 180 37.68 31.12 -0.31
C LEU A 180 37.05 31.56 -1.64
N PRO A 181 37.80 31.49 -2.76
CA PRO A 181 37.24 31.84 -4.06
C PRO A 181 36.20 30.81 -4.52
N PRO A 182 35.25 31.16 -5.41
CA PRO A 182 34.13 30.30 -5.78
C PRO A 182 34.48 28.90 -6.30
N GLU A 183 35.64 28.74 -6.94
CA GLU A 183 36.11 27.43 -7.44
C GLU A 183 36.41 26.43 -6.32
N LYS A 184 36.49 26.92 -5.08
CA LYS A 184 36.74 26.13 -3.87
C LYS A 184 35.48 25.74 -3.12
N TRP A 185 34.30 26.27 -3.48
CA TRP A 185 33.04 26.01 -2.79
C TRP A 185 32.52 24.61 -3.11
N THR A 186 33.14 23.58 -2.54
CA THR A 186 32.83 22.18 -2.85
C THR A 186 32.91 21.31 -1.60
N LEU A 187 32.10 20.26 -1.53
CA LEU A 187 32.20 19.28 -0.43
C LEU A 187 33.55 18.55 -0.40
N LEU A 188 34.27 18.53 -1.53
CA LEU A 188 35.63 18.00 -1.63
C LEU A 188 36.61 18.88 -0.87
N GLU A 189 36.47 20.20 -0.98
CA GLU A 189 37.27 21.15 -0.21
C GLU A 189 36.91 21.10 1.28
N THR A 190 35.62 20.97 1.62
CA THR A 190 35.17 20.70 3.01
C THR A 190 35.90 19.49 3.58
N ARG A 191 35.89 18.36 2.84
CA ARG A 191 36.60 17.13 3.21
C ARG A 191 38.10 17.35 3.31
N ARG A 192 38.70 18.10 2.38
CA ARG A 192 40.14 18.40 2.36
C ARG A 192 40.55 19.14 3.62
N ILE A 193 39.82 20.19 3.99
CA ILE A 193 40.09 21.02 5.17
C ILE A 193 39.94 20.19 6.45
N ILE A 194 38.81 19.48 6.60
CA ILE A 194 38.59 18.60 7.76
C ILE A 194 39.68 17.51 7.82
N GLY A 195 40.10 16.97 6.68
CA GLY A 195 41.16 15.96 6.59
C GLY A 195 42.54 16.42 7.08
N GLN A 196 42.81 17.72 7.21
CA GLN A 196 44.08 18.24 7.73
C GLN A 196 44.24 18.04 9.25
N GLY A 197 43.15 17.73 9.95
CA GLY A 197 43.15 17.42 11.37
C GLY A 197 42.85 18.62 12.29
N PRO A 198 42.66 18.37 13.60
CA PRO A 198 42.23 19.37 14.57
C PRO A 198 43.13 20.61 14.68
N GLU A 199 44.46 20.45 14.55
CA GLU A 199 45.40 21.57 14.65
C GLU A 199 45.22 22.59 13.52
N ALA A 200 45.02 22.11 12.29
CA ALA A 200 44.76 22.98 11.14
C ALA A 200 43.41 23.70 11.26
N LEU A 201 42.39 23.00 11.77
CA LEU A 201 41.07 23.58 12.05
C LEU A 201 41.17 24.67 13.13
N GLY A 202 41.96 24.46 14.18
CA GLY A 202 42.22 25.47 15.21
C GLY A 202 42.82 26.76 14.64
N LYS A 203 43.80 26.64 13.72
CA LYS A 203 44.40 27.80 13.02
C LYS A 203 43.36 28.56 12.19
N ILE A 204 42.48 27.86 11.48
CA ILE A 204 41.37 28.49 10.75
C ILE A 204 40.44 29.23 11.72
N GLY A 205 40.13 28.63 12.88
CA GLY A 205 39.36 29.28 13.94
C GLY A 205 40.02 30.58 14.43
N GLU A 206 41.32 30.56 14.71
CA GLU A 206 42.07 31.75 15.12
C GLU A 206 42.07 32.87 14.07
N GLU A 207 42.19 32.51 12.79
CA GLU A 207 42.11 33.46 11.66
C GLU A 207 40.72 34.09 11.56
N VAL A 208 39.67 33.29 11.67
CA VAL A 208 38.27 33.75 11.69
C VAL A 208 38.02 34.70 12.86
N MET A 209 38.50 34.38 14.05
CA MET A 209 38.33 35.21 15.25
C MET A 209 38.99 36.59 15.12
N LYS A 210 40.04 36.74 14.29
CA LYS A 210 40.68 38.03 13.97
C LYS A 210 39.95 38.82 12.88
N GLY A 211 39.03 38.19 12.15
CA GLY A 211 38.27 38.81 11.06
C GLY A 211 37.14 39.73 11.54
N ASN A 212 36.28 40.16 10.62
CA ASN A 212 35.13 41.04 10.89
C ASN A 212 33.76 40.35 10.69
N ASP A 213 33.73 39.07 10.28
CA ASP A 213 32.50 38.33 10.04
C ASP A 213 31.97 37.72 11.35
N GLU A 214 31.01 38.38 11.98
CA GLU A 214 30.44 37.98 13.27
C GLU A 214 29.70 36.64 13.22
N ILE A 215 29.08 36.30 12.08
CA ILE A 215 28.40 35.01 11.89
C ILE A 215 29.44 33.89 11.90
N LEU A 216 30.52 34.07 11.13
CA LEU A 216 31.59 33.07 11.04
C LEU A 216 32.33 32.91 12.37
N LYS A 217 32.52 34.01 13.13
CA LYS A 217 33.07 33.97 14.50
C LYS A 217 32.20 33.20 15.47
N SER A 218 30.88 33.43 15.44
CA SER A 218 29.94 32.73 16.30
C SER A 218 29.99 31.22 16.05
N GLN A 219 29.99 30.82 14.78
CA GLN A 219 30.10 29.42 14.37
C GLN A 219 31.46 28.81 14.75
N ALA A 220 32.57 29.53 14.54
CA ALA A 220 33.89 29.09 14.98
C ALA A 220 33.94 28.88 16.50
N GLY A 221 33.39 29.81 17.29
CA GLY A 221 33.34 29.71 18.76
C GLY A 221 32.52 28.51 19.25
N LEU A 222 31.48 28.12 18.51
CA LEU A 222 30.66 26.93 18.81
C LEU A 222 31.46 25.63 18.64
N VAL A 223 32.22 25.50 17.55
CA VAL A 223 32.82 24.21 17.14
C VAL A 223 34.32 24.07 17.43
N LEU A 224 35.03 25.18 17.63
CA LEU A 224 36.50 25.24 17.75
C LEU A 224 36.98 25.93 19.03
N ASN A 225 36.24 25.78 20.14
CA ASN A 225 36.66 26.36 21.42
C ASN A 225 38.06 25.83 21.82
N PRO A 226 39.09 26.71 21.92
CA PRO A 226 40.49 26.29 22.11
C PRO A 226 40.78 25.58 23.45
N ALA A 227 39.85 25.64 24.41
CA ALA A 227 40.06 25.09 25.74
C ALA A 227 39.81 23.59 25.87
N ASP A 228 39.29 22.92 24.83
CA ASP A 228 38.62 21.64 25.01
C ASP A 228 39.25 20.47 24.22
N SER A 229 39.56 19.38 24.92
CA SER A 229 40.11 18.13 24.36
C SER A 229 39.14 17.37 23.42
N THR A 230 37.95 17.94 23.21
CA THR A 230 36.78 17.34 22.55
C THR A 230 36.76 17.56 21.03
N VAL A 231 37.54 18.52 20.49
CA VAL A 231 37.62 18.80 19.03
C VAL A 231 38.03 17.55 18.23
N GLY A 232 38.87 16.70 18.80
CA GLY A 232 39.24 15.41 18.18
C GLY A 232 38.05 14.47 17.98
N GLY A 233 37.08 14.47 18.91
CA GLY A 233 35.85 13.71 18.80
C GLY A 233 34.93 14.23 17.70
N TYR A 234 34.67 15.55 17.68
CA TYR A 234 33.84 16.20 16.65
C TYR A 234 34.41 15.99 15.24
N TRP A 235 35.74 16.13 15.12
CA TRP A 235 36.49 15.90 13.90
C TRP A 235 36.30 14.48 13.36
N ALA A 236 36.39 13.45 14.23
CA ALA A 236 36.22 12.07 13.82
C ALA A 236 34.82 11.80 13.23
N HIS A 237 33.77 12.36 13.84
CA HIS A 237 32.41 12.27 13.31
C HIS A 237 32.25 13.01 11.98
N ALA A 238 32.74 14.24 11.87
CA ALA A 238 32.70 14.99 10.62
C ALA A 238 33.46 14.26 9.48
N GLN A 239 34.59 13.62 9.80
CA GLN A 239 35.36 12.82 8.86
C GLN A 239 34.58 11.56 8.42
N SER A 240 33.84 10.92 9.33
CA SER A 240 32.97 9.78 9.04
C SER A 240 31.88 10.16 8.05
N MET A 241 31.17 11.27 8.30
CA MET A 241 30.08 11.77 7.44
C MET A 241 30.55 12.09 6.01
N LEU A 242 31.77 12.61 5.86
CA LEU A 242 32.36 12.94 4.55
C LEU A 242 33.14 11.77 3.93
N SER A 243 33.15 10.58 4.56
CA SER A 243 33.99 9.45 4.16
C SER A 243 33.64 8.89 2.78
N PHE A 244 32.39 9.04 2.32
CA PHE A 244 31.94 8.57 1.01
C PHE A 244 32.49 9.41 -0.16
N LEU A 245 32.96 10.64 0.09
CA LEU A 245 33.53 11.54 -0.94
C LEU A 245 34.97 11.14 -1.34
N LYS A 246 35.40 9.92 -1.03
CA LYS A 246 36.74 9.41 -1.36
C LYS A 246 36.81 8.96 -2.81
N GLY A 247 37.85 9.40 -3.52
CA GLY A 247 38.25 8.80 -4.79
C GLY A 247 38.18 9.78 -5.95
N ARG A 248 39.15 9.62 -6.87
CA ARG A 248 39.39 10.53 -7.99
C ARG A 248 38.19 10.68 -8.94
N LEU A 249 37.36 9.65 -9.04
CA LEU A 249 36.16 9.65 -9.88
C LEU A 249 35.05 10.54 -9.31
N LEU A 250 34.78 10.44 -8.01
CA LEU A 250 33.81 11.31 -7.33
C LEU A 250 34.29 12.75 -7.30
N GLU A 251 35.59 12.97 -7.08
CA GLU A 251 36.19 14.31 -7.13
C GLU A 251 35.85 15.03 -8.43
N LYS A 252 36.03 14.38 -9.59
CA LYS A 252 35.73 15.00 -10.89
C LYS A 252 34.25 15.39 -11.05
N ASN A 253 33.34 14.65 -10.41
CA ASN A 253 31.90 14.80 -10.58
C ASN A 253 31.25 15.80 -9.61
N LEU A 254 31.93 16.19 -8.54
CA LEU A 254 31.39 17.07 -7.49
C LEU A 254 32.03 18.47 -7.44
N ILE A 255 32.94 18.80 -8.36
CA ILE A 255 33.66 20.10 -8.37
C ILE A 255 32.76 21.28 -8.75
N LYS A 256 31.80 21.06 -9.66
CA LYS A 256 30.87 22.09 -10.14
C LYS A 256 29.67 21.45 -10.80
N SER A 257 28.55 22.16 -10.85
CA SER A 257 27.37 21.75 -11.60
C SER A 257 27.51 22.11 -13.07
N THR A 258 27.12 21.19 -13.96
CA THR A 258 27.09 21.44 -15.43
C THR A 258 25.67 21.51 -15.98
N PHE A 259 24.68 21.44 -15.10
CA PHE A 259 23.26 21.66 -15.37
C PHE A 259 22.65 22.41 -14.18
N SER A 260 21.53 23.09 -14.39
CA SER A 260 20.79 23.75 -13.30
C SER A 260 19.60 22.90 -12.89
N LEU A 261 19.35 22.83 -11.58
CA LEU A 261 18.09 22.28 -11.05
C LEU A 261 16.90 23.20 -11.39
N ASP A 262 17.14 24.48 -11.68
CA ASP A 262 16.10 25.39 -12.17
C ASP A 262 15.45 24.87 -13.45
N ASP A 263 16.20 24.14 -14.29
CA ASP A 263 15.62 23.50 -15.49
C ASP A 263 14.49 22.53 -15.09
N ILE A 264 14.61 21.84 -13.95
CA ILE A 264 13.54 20.98 -13.40
C ILE A 264 12.46 21.85 -12.77
N VAL A 265 12.82 22.83 -11.93
CA VAL A 265 11.87 23.71 -11.22
C VAL A 265 10.94 24.42 -12.20
N GLU A 266 11.49 25.00 -13.26
CA GLU A 266 10.79 25.71 -14.34
C GLU A 266 10.08 24.79 -15.34
N ASN A 267 10.08 23.47 -15.09
CA ASN A 267 9.42 22.47 -15.92
C ASN A 267 9.96 22.38 -17.36
N LYS A 268 11.24 22.68 -17.59
CA LYS A 268 11.90 22.50 -18.89
C LYS A 268 12.00 21.01 -19.24
N PRO A 269 12.01 20.63 -20.53
CA PRO A 269 12.17 19.25 -20.95
C PRO A 269 13.59 18.74 -20.64
N ILE A 270 13.77 18.09 -19.50
CA ILE A 270 15.05 17.54 -19.02
C ILE A 270 14.86 16.11 -18.49
N THR A 271 15.79 15.22 -18.81
CA THR A 271 15.86 13.87 -18.22
C THR A 271 17.19 13.70 -17.51
N LEU A 272 17.13 13.46 -16.21
CA LEU A 272 18.27 13.22 -15.33
C LEU A 272 18.35 11.73 -14.97
N TYR A 273 19.42 11.06 -15.38
CA TYR A 273 19.75 9.69 -14.97
C TYR A 273 20.78 9.71 -13.84
N LEU A 274 20.44 9.10 -12.70
CA LEU A 274 21.31 8.93 -11.54
C LEU A 274 21.82 7.50 -11.52
N VAL A 275 23.10 7.33 -11.83
CA VAL A 275 23.70 6.01 -12.06
C VAL A 275 24.72 5.73 -10.97
N ILE A 276 24.39 4.77 -10.10
CA ILE A 276 25.34 4.17 -9.15
C ILE A 276 25.19 2.66 -9.23
N PRO A 277 26.25 1.91 -9.61
CA PRO A 277 26.17 0.48 -9.76
C PRO A 277 25.81 -0.21 -8.44
N PRO A 278 25.03 -1.32 -8.47
CA PRO A 278 24.54 -1.99 -7.26
C PRO A 278 25.62 -2.32 -6.22
N GLU A 279 26.80 -2.75 -6.65
CA GLU A 279 27.94 -3.06 -5.77
C GLU A 279 28.55 -1.82 -5.09
N LYS A 280 28.26 -0.61 -5.58
CA LYS A 280 28.68 0.66 -4.99
C LYS A 280 27.57 1.36 -4.22
N LEU A 281 26.30 1.01 -4.43
CA LEU A 281 25.16 1.65 -3.76
C LEU A 281 25.32 1.64 -2.24
N THR A 282 25.65 0.50 -1.63
CA THR A 282 25.80 0.42 -0.16
C THR A 282 26.88 1.36 0.38
N SER A 283 28.01 1.51 -0.32
CA SER A 283 29.10 2.39 0.11
C SER A 283 28.86 3.87 -0.22
N HIS A 284 27.91 4.18 -1.10
CA HIS A 284 27.64 5.53 -1.60
C HIS A 284 26.17 5.96 -1.42
N LYS A 285 25.44 5.34 -0.49
CA LYS A 285 24.05 5.73 -0.16
C LYS A 285 23.95 7.21 0.20
N ALA A 286 24.95 7.75 0.90
CA ALA A 286 25.03 9.16 1.25
C ALA A 286 25.07 10.08 0.02
N LEU A 287 25.74 9.67 -1.07
CA LEU A 287 25.76 10.42 -2.32
C LEU A 287 24.39 10.43 -3.00
N MET A 288 23.72 9.27 -3.05
CA MET A 288 22.37 9.17 -3.63
C MET A 288 21.37 9.98 -2.82
N ARG A 289 21.44 9.89 -1.48
CA ARG A 289 20.63 10.70 -0.57
C ARG A 289 20.87 12.19 -0.81
N LEU A 290 22.13 12.61 -0.92
CA LEU A 290 22.50 13.99 -1.21
C LEU A 290 21.87 14.49 -2.52
N TRP A 291 22.01 13.75 -3.62
CA TRP A 291 21.40 14.11 -4.89
C TRP A 291 19.88 14.19 -4.81
N LEU A 292 19.22 13.17 -4.26
CA LEU A 292 17.76 13.13 -4.18
C LEU A 292 17.23 14.23 -3.28
N SER A 293 17.84 14.46 -2.11
CA SER A 293 17.42 15.53 -1.21
C SER A 293 17.58 16.91 -1.84
N THR A 294 18.69 17.19 -2.54
CA THR A 294 18.87 18.48 -3.21
C THR A 294 17.88 18.66 -4.36
N ILE A 295 17.61 17.62 -5.14
CA ILE A 295 16.60 17.66 -6.22
C ILE A 295 15.20 17.88 -5.65
N VAL A 296 14.82 17.13 -4.61
CA VAL A 296 13.52 17.27 -3.94
C VAL A 296 13.37 18.66 -3.34
N SER A 297 14.38 19.14 -2.62
CA SER A 297 14.40 20.49 -2.03
C SER A 297 14.22 21.57 -3.11
N ALA A 298 14.94 21.46 -4.23
CA ALA A 298 14.77 22.39 -5.34
C ALA A 298 13.35 22.38 -5.92
N ILE A 299 12.74 21.21 -6.08
CA ILE A 299 11.35 21.10 -6.57
C ILE A 299 10.35 21.68 -5.55
N SER A 300 10.61 21.55 -4.26
CA SER A 300 9.80 22.15 -3.19
C SER A 300 9.81 23.68 -3.20
N CYS A 301 10.75 24.32 -3.90
CA CYS A 301 10.76 25.77 -4.10
C CYS A 301 9.77 26.25 -5.18
N ARG A 302 9.06 25.35 -5.86
CA ARG A 302 8.05 25.76 -6.87
C ARG A 302 6.91 26.55 -6.24
N THR A 303 6.71 27.76 -6.73
CA THR A 303 5.57 28.61 -6.36
C THR A 303 4.32 28.31 -7.18
N ILE A 304 4.49 27.80 -8.40
CA ILE A 304 3.41 27.43 -9.31
C ILE A 304 3.57 25.98 -9.71
N ARG A 305 2.47 25.23 -9.61
CA ARG A 305 2.43 23.85 -10.06
C ARG A 305 2.51 23.77 -11.58
N PRO A 306 3.44 22.97 -12.15
CA PRO A 306 3.56 22.83 -13.59
C PRO A 306 2.40 22.03 -14.19
N LYS A 307 2.10 22.28 -15.48
CA LYS A 307 1.09 21.53 -16.24
C LYS A 307 1.45 20.06 -16.39
N THR A 308 2.72 19.76 -16.64
CA THR A 308 3.23 18.38 -16.73
C THR A 308 4.05 18.10 -15.48
N PRO A 309 3.67 17.14 -14.63
CA PRO A 309 4.44 16.82 -13.44
C PRO A 309 5.89 16.41 -13.74
N THR A 310 6.79 16.56 -12.79
CA THR A 310 8.09 15.89 -12.84
C THR A 310 7.92 14.44 -12.47
N LEU A 311 8.31 13.52 -13.34
CA LEU A 311 8.24 12.09 -13.08
C LEU A 311 9.54 11.62 -12.41
N MET A 312 9.45 11.10 -11.20
CA MET A 312 10.55 10.46 -10.49
C MET A 312 10.40 8.95 -10.60
N ILE A 313 11.32 8.27 -11.28
CA ILE A 313 11.36 6.82 -11.40
C ILE A 313 12.43 6.29 -10.46
N LEU A 314 12.00 5.49 -9.48
CA LEU A 314 12.88 4.82 -8.53
C LEU A 314 12.99 3.34 -8.92
N ASP A 315 13.93 3.03 -9.83
CA ASP A 315 14.21 1.65 -10.19
C ASP A 315 14.85 0.94 -9.01
N GLU A 316 14.25 -0.18 -8.59
CA GLU A 316 14.66 -0.97 -7.43
C GLU A 316 14.85 -0.13 -6.15
N ALA A 317 13.77 0.51 -5.71
CA ALA A 317 13.78 1.43 -4.57
C ALA A 317 14.33 0.79 -3.28
N ALA A 318 14.18 -0.53 -3.10
CA ALA A 318 14.72 -1.25 -1.95
C ALA A 318 16.26 -1.15 -1.81
N GLN A 319 17.00 -0.99 -2.91
CA GLN A 319 18.47 -0.87 -2.84
C GLN A 319 18.94 0.43 -2.20
N LEU A 320 18.09 1.45 -2.23
CA LEU A 320 18.34 2.73 -1.57
C LEU A 320 18.35 2.59 -0.04
N GLY A 321 17.62 1.60 0.49
CA GLY A 321 17.34 1.47 1.91
C GLY A 321 16.26 2.47 2.35
N HIS A 322 16.16 2.70 3.66
CA HIS A 322 15.26 3.72 4.18
C HIS A 322 15.77 5.11 3.77
N MET A 323 14.91 5.85 3.09
CA MET A 323 15.13 7.23 2.68
C MET A 323 13.86 8.03 3.00
N PRO A 324 13.89 8.89 4.03
CA PRO A 324 12.76 9.76 4.36
C PRO A 324 12.31 10.62 3.18
N GLN A 325 13.24 11.00 2.29
CA GLN A 325 12.95 11.80 1.10
C GLN A 325 11.96 11.12 0.14
N ILE A 326 11.91 9.79 0.11
CA ILE A 326 10.95 9.06 -0.72
C ILE A 326 9.55 9.16 -0.10
N GLU A 327 9.45 9.07 1.22
CA GLU A 327 8.18 9.26 1.95
C GLU A 327 7.67 10.69 1.78
N ASP A 328 8.53 11.69 1.97
CA ASP A 328 8.21 13.11 1.73
C ASP A 328 7.79 13.35 0.27
N ALA A 329 8.45 12.69 -0.69
CA ALA A 329 8.11 12.81 -2.10
C ALA A 329 6.72 12.26 -2.45
N ILE A 330 6.29 11.20 -1.76
CA ILE A 330 4.98 10.56 -1.98
C ILE A 330 3.87 11.28 -1.20
N THR A 331 4.16 11.83 -0.03
CA THR A 331 3.15 12.48 0.82
C THR A 331 2.95 13.95 0.50
N LEU A 332 4.03 14.69 0.21
CA LEU A 332 4.01 16.16 0.09
C LEU A 332 4.17 16.66 -1.35
N LEU A 333 5.06 16.04 -2.14
CA LEU A 333 5.47 16.63 -3.43
C LEU A 333 4.44 16.52 -4.55
N ARG A 334 3.32 15.81 -4.32
CA ARG A 334 2.17 15.84 -5.24
C ARG A 334 1.71 17.27 -5.52
N GLY A 335 1.61 18.10 -4.48
CA GLY A 335 1.20 19.51 -4.57
C GLY A 335 2.18 20.36 -5.38
N TYR A 336 3.46 20.00 -5.36
CA TYR A 336 4.55 20.66 -6.11
C TYR A 336 4.67 20.15 -7.55
N GLY A 337 3.73 19.31 -8.01
CA GLY A 337 3.73 18.73 -9.34
C GLY A 337 4.80 17.67 -9.54
N VAL A 338 4.99 16.79 -8.54
CA VAL A 338 5.80 15.58 -8.68
C VAL A 338 4.90 14.36 -8.77
N LYS A 339 5.31 13.41 -9.61
CA LYS A 339 4.72 12.07 -9.72
C LYS A 339 5.84 11.06 -9.47
N VAL A 340 5.71 10.27 -8.42
CA VAL A 340 6.71 9.23 -8.09
C VAL A 340 6.21 7.90 -8.65
N TRP A 341 7.08 7.15 -9.32
CA TRP A 341 6.85 5.77 -9.71
C TRP A 341 7.96 4.90 -9.10
N SER A 342 7.62 4.13 -8.07
CA SER A 342 8.57 3.29 -7.34
C SER A 342 8.41 1.81 -7.68
N PHE A 343 9.55 1.10 -7.78
CA PHE A 343 9.60 -0.31 -8.15
C PHE A 343 10.21 -1.14 -7.02
N TRP A 344 9.50 -2.19 -6.63
CA TRP A 344 9.84 -3.08 -5.52
C TRP A 344 9.74 -4.53 -5.97
N GLN A 345 10.54 -5.42 -5.40
CA GLN A 345 10.44 -6.85 -5.71
C GLN A 345 9.31 -7.52 -4.95
N ASP A 346 9.09 -7.07 -3.71
CA ASP A 346 8.14 -7.64 -2.76
C ASP A 346 7.64 -6.54 -1.82
N LEU A 347 6.36 -6.61 -1.42
CA LEU A 347 5.76 -5.77 -0.39
C LEU A 347 6.52 -5.87 0.94
N SER A 348 7.11 -7.02 1.25
CA SER A 348 7.95 -7.21 2.46
C SER A 348 9.15 -6.26 2.51
N GLN A 349 9.70 -5.84 1.36
CA GLN A 349 10.79 -4.86 1.30
C GLN A 349 10.33 -3.49 1.80
N ILE A 350 9.11 -3.08 1.43
CA ILE A 350 8.53 -1.80 1.86
C ILE A 350 8.26 -1.86 3.37
N LYS A 351 7.60 -2.92 3.84
CA LYS A 351 7.31 -3.14 5.28
C LYS A 351 8.59 -3.12 6.12
N LYS A 352 9.68 -3.69 5.62
CA LYS A 352 10.97 -3.71 6.32
C LYS A 352 11.65 -2.33 6.37
N LEU A 353 11.62 -1.59 5.26
CA LEU A 353 12.31 -0.30 5.16
C LEU A 353 11.50 0.86 5.75
N TYR A 354 10.17 0.77 5.70
CA TYR A 354 9.23 1.79 6.14
C TYR A 354 8.16 1.18 7.08
N PRO A 355 8.55 0.63 8.24
CA PRO A 355 7.64 -0.15 9.08
C PRO A 355 6.42 0.62 9.58
N VAL A 356 6.54 1.94 9.76
CA VAL A 356 5.44 2.80 10.22
C VAL A 356 4.61 3.36 9.06
N SER A 357 5.25 3.66 7.92
CA SER A 357 4.65 4.44 6.83
C SER A 357 4.38 3.66 5.54
N TRP A 358 4.64 2.34 5.49
CA TRP A 358 4.43 1.54 4.29
C TRP A 358 2.98 1.58 3.76
N GLU A 359 1.98 1.58 4.65
CA GLU A 359 0.57 1.72 4.28
C GLU A 359 0.30 3.10 3.68
N THR A 360 0.84 4.16 4.30
CA THR A 360 0.73 5.53 3.79
C THR A 360 1.35 5.64 2.40
N ILE A 361 2.52 5.04 2.17
CA ILE A 361 3.18 5.01 0.86
C ILE A 361 2.27 4.35 -0.19
N LEU A 362 1.68 3.19 0.12
CA LEU A 362 0.77 2.48 -0.78
C LEU A 362 -0.53 3.24 -1.03
N ASN A 363 -1.14 3.79 0.01
CA ASN A 363 -2.43 4.49 -0.06
C ASN A 363 -2.35 5.82 -0.83
N ASN A 364 -1.17 6.45 -0.85
CA ASN A 364 -0.93 7.65 -1.67
C ASN A 364 -0.63 7.32 -3.14
N CYS A 365 -0.45 6.04 -3.50
CA CYS A 365 -0.29 5.60 -4.88
C CYS A 365 -1.65 5.37 -5.53
N ALA A 366 -2.00 6.22 -6.51
CA ALA A 366 -3.23 6.09 -7.28
C ALA A 366 -3.20 4.91 -8.25
N VAL A 367 -2.02 4.41 -8.62
CA VAL A 367 -1.88 3.21 -9.44
C VAL A 367 -0.98 2.22 -8.72
N GLN A 368 -1.49 1.00 -8.54
CA GLN A 368 -0.74 -0.11 -7.97
C GLN A 368 -0.70 -1.25 -9.00
N GLN A 369 0.50 -1.66 -9.38
CA GLN A 369 0.76 -2.74 -10.33
C GLN A 369 1.38 -3.92 -9.59
N PHE A 370 0.77 -5.10 -9.72
CA PHE A 370 1.29 -6.32 -9.12
C PHE A 370 1.53 -7.37 -10.21
N PHE A 371 2.79 -7.71 -10.40
CA PHE A 371 3.16 -8.75 -11.36
C PHE A 371 2.98 -10.13 -10.71
N GLY A 372 2.92 -11.18 -11.53
CA GLY A 372 2.80 -12.56 -11.06
C GLY A 372 3.84 -12.90 -9.99
N GLN A 373 3.35 -13.40 -8.85
CA GLN A 373 4.14 -13.84 -7.71
C GLN A 373 4.34 -15.35 -7.77
N THR A 374 5.54 -15.83 -7.45
CA THR A 374 5.85 -17.27 -7.49
C THR A 374 5.57 -18.00 -6.18
N THR A 375 5.61 -17.29 -5.05
CA THR A 375 5.42 -17.85 -3.72
C THR A 375 4.03 -17.56 -3.18
N GLU A 376 3.52 -18.48 -2.36
CA GLU A 376 2.20 -18.35 -1.72
C GLU A 376 2.13 -17.12 -0.82
N LEU A 377 3.16 -16.88 0.00
CA LEU A 377 3.20 -15.74 0.93
C LEU A 377 3.16 -14.39 0.20
N ALA A 378 3.93 -14.23 -0.88
CA ALA A 378 3.93 -12.99 -1.66
C ALA A 378 2.60 -12.80 -2.41
N ALA A 379 2.00 -13.88 -2.90
CA ALA A 379 0.70 -13.82 -3.56
C ALA A 379 -0.44 -13.47 -2.59
N ARG A 380 -0.41 -13.98 -1.35
CA ARG A 380 -1.34 -13.58 -0.28
C ARG A 380 -1.18 -12.10 0.06
N ALA A 381 0.04 -11.62 0.25
CA ALA A 381 0.26 -10.19 0.51
C ALA A 381 -0.29 -9.29 -0.62
N VAL A 382 -0.16 -9.71 -1.88
CA VAL A 382 -0.76 -8.99 -3.02
C VAL A 382 -2.29 -9.08 -2.98
N HIS A 383 -2.87 -10.23 -2.65
CA HIS A 383 -4.31 -10.38 -2.46
C HIS A 383 -4.82 -9.42 -1.37
N ASP A 384 -4.20 -9.45 -0.19
CA ASP A 384 -4.60 -8.64 0.97
C ASP A 384 -4.59 -7.14 0.67
N VAL A 385 -3.58 -6.67 -0.09
CA VAL A 385 -3.43 -5.25 -0.42
C VAL A 385 -4.29 -4.84 -1.61
N SER A 386 -4.39 -5.67 -2.64
CA SER A 386 -5.09 -5.31 -3.87
C SER A 386 -6.59 -5.61 -3.84
N GLY A 387 -7.03 -6.52 -2.95
CA GLY A 387 -8.37 -7.11 -2.94
C GLY A 387 -8.66 -8.03 -4.13
N TYR A 388 -7.66 -8.34 -4.97
CA TYR A 388 -7.87 -9.09 -6.20
C TYR A 388 -7.78 -10.60 -6.00
N GLY A 389 -8.84 -11.31 -6.39
CA GLY A 389 -8.87 -12.77 -6.56
C GLY A 389 -8.38 -13.54 -5.33
N SER A 390 -7.85 -14.74 -5.52
CA SER A 390 -7.11 -15.48 -4.49
C SER A 390 -5.60 -15.49 -4.76
N ALA A 391 -4.80 -15.82 -3.75
CA ALA A 391 -3.35 -16.05 -3.90
C ALA A 391 -3.04 -17.07 -5.03
N GLY A 392 -3.87 -18.11 -5.16
CA GLY A 392 -3.75 -19.09 -6.24
C GLY A 392 -4.01 -18.52 -7.63
N GLU A 393 -4.85 -17.50 -7.78
CA GLU A 393 -5.08 -16.80 -9.05
C GLU A 393 -3.93 -15.85 -9.40
N ILE A 394 -3.41 -15.12 -8.42
CA ILE A 394 -2.24 -14.23 -8.60
C ILE A 394 -1.01 -15.04 -9.06
N ARG A 395 -0.82 -16.24 -8.51
CA ARG A 395 0.24 -17.17 -8.95
C ARG A 395 0.04 -17.74 -10.36
N ARG A 396 -1.20 -17.73 -10.87
CA ARG A 396 -1.58 -18.22 -12.21
C ARG A 396 -1.60 -17.10 -13.26
N LEU A 397 -1.16 -15.90 -12.91
CA LEU A 397 -0.97 -14.82 -13.88
C LEU A 397 0.09 -15.24 -14.91
N ASP A 398 -0.23 -15.02 -16.18
CA ASP A 398 0.74 -15.21 -17.25
C ASP A 398 1.90 -14.21 -17.12
N ARG A 399 3.06 -14.53 -17.71
CA ARG A 399 4.21 -13.61 -17.71
C ARG A 399 3.91 -12.29 -18.39
N SER A 400 2.95 -12.21 -19.31
CA SER A 400 2.47 -10.97 -19.94
C SER A 400 1.40 -10.24 -19.13
N GLU A 401 0.92 -10.80 -18.03
CA GLU A 401 -0.19 -10.27 -17.25
C GLU A 401 0.30 -9.58 -15.97
N MET A 402 -0.54 -8.69 -15.45
CA MET A 402 -0.42 -8.13 -14.11
C MET A 402 -1.81 -7.77 -13.58
N VAL A 403 -1.92 -7.71 -12.25
CA VAL A 403 -3.05 -7.04 -11.60
C VAL A 403 -2.77 -5.55 -11.60
N LEU A 404 -3.74 -4.77 -12.07
CA LEU A 404 -3.72 -3.32 -12.06
C LEU A 404 -4.86 -2.81 -11.20
N SER A 405 -4.52 -2.15 -10.09
CA SER A 405 -5.45 -1.38 -9.28
C SER A 405 -5.25 0.12 -9.59
N ILE A 406 -6.34 0.82 -9.84
CA ILE A 406 -6.37 2.28 -9.97
C ILE A 406 -7.36 2.80 -8.93
N GLY A 407 -6.97 3.84 -8.19
CA GLY A 407 -7.76 4.40 -7.11
C GLY A 407 -9.20 4.68 -7.51
N GLY A 408 -10.15 4.18 -6.70
CA GLY A 408 -11.58 4.32 -6.96
C GLY A 408 -12.12 3.43 -8.09
N ASP A 409 -11.41 2.38 -8.50
CA ASP A 409 -11.89 1.34 -9.42
C ASP A 409 -11.51 -0.06 -8.91
N SER A 410 -12.24 -1.08 -9.35
CA SER A 410 -11.91 -2.47 -9.00
C SER A 410 -10.59 -2.90 -9.66
N PRO A 411 -9.77 -3.71 -8.98
CA PRO A 411 -8.56 -4.26 -9.57
C PRO A 411 -8.91 -5.19 -10.74
N VAL A 412 -8.12 -5.13 -11.81
CA VAL A 412 -8.33 -5.91 -13.04
C VAL A 412 -7.05 -6.56 -13.53
N ILE A 413 -7.15 -7.67 -14.26
CA ILE A 413 -6.02 -8.21 -14.99
C ILE A 413 -5.86 -7.44 -16.31
N VAL A 414 -4.65 -6.97 -16.54
CA VAL A 414 -4.27 -6.27 -17.77
C VAL A 414 -3.05 -6.93 -18.39
N GLN A 415 -2.88 -6.72 -19.70
CA GLN A 415 -1.64 -7.08 -20.34
C GLN A 415 -0.60 -5.98 -20.08
N LYS A 416 0.59 -6.42 -19.65
CA LYS A 416 1.75 -5.56 -19.48
C LYS A 416 2.16 -4.96 -20.83
N PRO A 417 2.52 -3.67 -20.88
CA PRO A 417 3.20 -3.15 -22.05
C PRO A 417 4.49 -3.92 -22.33
N ASN A 418 4.94 -3.91 -23.57
CA ASN A 418 6.20 -4.53 -23.94
C ASN A 418 6.86 -3.71 -25.05
N TYR A 419 7.84 -2.86 -24.71
CA TYR A 419 8.47 -1.97 -25.69
C TYR A 419 9.17 -2.71 -26.84
N LEU A 420 9.52 -3.99 -26.66
CA LEU A 420 10.18 -4.80 -27.69
C LEU A 420 9.20 -5.35 -28.74
N GLU A 421 7.94 -5.58 -28.36
CA GLU A 421 6.95 -6.25 -29.20
C GLU A 421 5.79 -5.35 -29.63
N ASP A 422 5.47 -4.33 -28.84
CA ASP A 422 4.34 -3.45 -29.10
C ASP A 422 4.71 -2.45 -30.20
N GLU A 423 3.90 -2.41 -31.26
CA GLU A 423 4.10 -1.55 -32.44
C GLU A 423 4.40 -0.07 -32.10
N PRO A 424 3.75 0.58 -31.11
CA PRO A 424 3.99 2.00 -30.81
C PRO A 424 5.42 2.36 -30.39
N PHE A 425 6.24 1.38 -29.96
CA PHE A 425 7.60 1.63 -29.49
C PHE A 425 8.67 1.28 -30.52
N LYS A 426 8.31 0.65 -31.64
CA LYS A 426 9.29 0.25 -32.65
C LYS A 426 10.06 1.46 -33.20
N GLY A 427 11.38 1.34 -33.23
CA GLY A 427 12.28 2.42 -33.68
C GLY A 427 12.49 3.54 -32.65
N LEU A 428 11.78 3.53 -31.52
CA LEU A 428 11.93 4.55 -30.49
C LEU A 428 13.04 4.22 -29.47
N PHE A 429 13.59 3.02 -29.46
CA PHE A 429 14.58 2.61 -28.46
C PHE A 429 15.88 2.14 -29.10
N ASP A 430 16.95 2.12 -28.31
CA ASP A 430 18.25 1.57 -28.68
C ASP A 430 18.49 0.21 -28.00
N GLN A 431 19.49 -0.54 -28.45
CA GLN A 431 19.78 -1.87 -27.92
C GLN A 431 20.21 -1.81 -26.45
N ASN A 432 19.64 -2.68 -25.62
CA ASN A 432 20.05 -2.80 -24.23
C ASN A 432 21.42 -3.53 -24.14
N PRO A 433 22.47 -2.92 -23.55
CA PRO A 433 23.82 -3.50 -23.52
C PRO A 433 23.92 -4.78 -22.67
N PHE A 434 22.99 -5.01 -21.73
CA PHE A 434 22.97 -6.20 -20.88
C PHE A 434 22.28 -7.40 -21.52
N TYR A 435 21.59 -7.21 -22.64
CA TYR A 435 20.87 -8.27 -23.36
C TYR A 435 21.35 -8.30 -24.81
N ARG A 436 22.28 -9.22 -25.11
CA ARG A 436 22.96 -9.29 -26.41
C ARG A 436 22.08 -9.83 -27.52
N ASP A 437 21.13 -10.71 -27.20
CA ASP A 437 20.17 -11.28 -28.13
C ASP A 437 18.73 -10.94 -27.74
N ALA A 438 17.91 -10.51 -28.70
CA ALA A 438 16.49 -10.22 -28.47
C ALA A 438 15.70 -11.45 -27.97
N GLU A 439 16.24 -12.66 -28.14
CA GLU A 439 15.64 -13.91 -27.65
C GLU A 439 15.69 -14.03 -26.12
N ASP A 440 16.69 -13.45 -25.45
CA ASP A 440 16.79 -13.50 -23.98
C ASP A 440 15.68 -12.69 -23.28
N VAL A 441 15.07 -11.73 -23.98
CA VAL A 441 14.08 -10.79 -23.42
C VAL A 441 12.66 -11.01 -23.94
N LYS A 442 12.49 -11.79 -25.03
CA LYS A 442 11.18 -12.14 -25.64
C LYS A 442 10.26 -13.01 -24.76
N GLN A 443 10.62 -13.25 -23.50
CA GLN A 443 9.94 -14.23 -22.64
C GLN A 443 8.66 -13.72 -21.96
N ILE A 444 8.23 -12.48 -22.24
CA ILE A 444 6.99 -11.93 -21.66
C ILE A 444 5.78 -12.39 -22.49
N GLY A 445 5.89 -12.48 -23.82
CA GLY A 445 4.81 -12.91 -24.71
C GLY A 445 3.60 -11.97 -24.72
N ARG A 446 2.48 -12.45 -25.28
CA ARG A 446 1.19 -11.75 -25.29
C ARG A 446 0.13 -12.61 -24.62
N SER A 447 -0.75 -12.00 -23.83
CA SER A 447 -1.82 -12.74 -23.19
C SER A 447 -2.83 -13.18 -24.24
N GLN A 448 -3.26 -14.43 -24.12
CA GLN A 448 -4.37 -14.98 -24.90
C GLN A 448 -5.69 -14.91 -24.13
N ARG A 449 -5.65 -14.44 -22.87
CA ARG A 449 -6.78 -14.39 -21.96
C ARG A 449 -7.64 -13.18 -22.32
N ILE A 450 -8.96 -13.38 -22.36
CA ILE A 450 -9.93 -12.29 -22.43
C ILE A 450 -10.44 -12.12 -21.01
N PHE A 451 -10.20 -10.96 -20.42
CA PHE A 451 -10.74 -10.66 -19.11
C PHE A 451 -12.17 -10.16 -19.31
N ARG A 452 -13.12 -10.85 -18.69
CA ARG A 452 -14.43 -10.24 -18.44
C ARG A 452 -14.35 -9.76 -17.01
N ARG A 453 -14.61 -8.46 -16.77
CA ARG A 453 -15.00 -8.07 -15.41
C ARG A 453 -16.08 -9.06 -15.01
N HIS A 454 -15.95 -9.64 -13.82
CA HIS A 454 -17.14 -10.14 -13.17
C HIS A 454 -17.99 -8.89 -12.98
N ASP A 455 -18.90 -8.64 -13.91
CA ASP A 455 -19.91 -7.63 -13.77
C ASP A 455 -20.93 -8.27 -12.83
N PRO A 456 -20.86 -7.97 -11.52
CA PRO A 456 -21.82 -8.54 -10.60
C PRO A 456 -23.23 -8.04 -11.00
N LEU A 457 -23.30 -6.88 -11.69
CA LEU A 457 -24.50 -6.17 -12.09
C LEU A 457 -25.11 -6.64 -13.42
N ALA A 458 -24.38 -7.40 -14.25
CA ALA A 458 -24.90 -7.91 -15.53
C ALA A 458 -26.10 -8.84 -15.35
N LYS A 459 -26.13 -9.61 -14.26
CA LYS A 459 -27.29 -10.44 -13.87
C LYS A 459 -28.27 -9.67 -12.96
N LEU A 460 -27.77 -8.75 -12.13
CA LEU A 460 -28.56 -7.98 -11.15
C LEU A 460 -29.33 -6.78 -11.72
N ARG A 461 -29.09 -6.37 -12.97
CA ARG A 461 -29.99 -5.44 -13.69
C ARG A 461 -31.44 -5.94 -13.80
N ARG A 462 -31.76 -7.14 -13.29
CA ARG A 462 -33.14 -7.62 -13.26
C ARG A 462 -34.00 -7.04 -12.14
N GLN A 463 -33.53 -6.75 -10.92
CA GLN A 463 -34.37 -6.08 -9.91
C GLN A 463 -33.53 -5.39 -8.83
N GLY A 464 -33.36 -4.07 -8.93
CA GLY A 464 -33.07 -3.22 -7.76
C GLY A 464 -34.40 -2.72 -7.15
N PRO A 465 -34.40 -2.24 -5.90
CA PRO A 465 -35.62 -1.78 -5.24
C PRO A 465 -36.28 -0.64 -6.03
N ARG A 466 -37.52 -0.87 -6.50
CA ARG A 466 -38.38 0.20 -7.04
C ARG A 466 -39.19 0.79 -5.89
N LYS A 467 -39.15 2.11 -5.71
CA LYS A 467 -40.02 2.80 -4.75
C LYS A 467 -41.49 2.53 -5.09
N GLY A 468 -42.21 1.89 -4.18
CA GLY A 468 -43.63 1.58 -4.33
C GLY A 468 -44.44 2.87 -4.52
N ARG A 469 -45.27 2.93 -5.58
CA ARG A 469 -46.29 3.97 -5.70
C ARG A 469 -47.40 3.66 -4.70
N THR A 470 -47.47 4.46 -3.64
CA THR A 470 -48.62 4.71 -2.74
C THR A 470 -49.67 3.60 -2.69
N GLY A 471 -49.69 2.84 -1.59
CA GLY A 471 -50.90 2.12 -1.19
C GLY A 471 -50.74 0.69 -0.70
N THR A 472 -49.74 0.42 0.15
CA THR A 472 -49.83 -0.54 1.27
C THR A 472 -48.55 -0.39 2.08
N SER A 473 -48.62 0.24 3.25
CA SER A 473 -47.52 0.26 4.21
C SER A 473 -47.36 -1.16 4.76
N TYR A 474 -46.30 -1.85 4.38
CA TYR A 474 -45.80 -2.92 5.24
C TYR A 474 -45.20 -2.25 6.48
N PRO A 475 -45.28 -2.85 7.67
CA PRO A 475 -44.77 -2.19 8.85
C PRO A 475 -43.26 -1.96 8.67
N SER A 476 -42.87 -0.70 8.53
CA SER A 476 -41.54 -0.25 8.92
C SER A 476 -41.43 -0.56 10.42
N ILE A 477 -40.89 -1.72 10.78
CA ILE A 477 -40.69 -2.11 12.17
C ILE A 477 -39.51 -1.29 12.71
N THR A 478 -39.77 -0.01 13.00
CA THR A 478 -39.04 0.71 14.04
C THR A 478 -39.91 0.71 15.27
N ARG A 479 -39.68 -0.29 16.13
CA ARG A 479 -39.67 -0.11 17.59
C ARG A 479 -38.68 -1.10 18.17
N GLU A 480 -37.55 -0.60 18.67
CA GLU A 480 -36.64 -1.34 19.57
C GLU A 480 -37.40 -2.09 20.69
N ALA A 481 -38.59 -1.61 21.07
CA ALA A 481 -39.47 -2.22 22.07
C ALA A 481 -40.12 -3.57 21.68
N ASP A 482 -40.26 -3.92 20.39
CA ASP A 482 -40.77 -5.26 20.00
C ASP A 482 -39.65 -6.29 19.78
N LEU A 483 -38.41 -5.83 19.51
CA LEU A 483 -37.22 -6.70 19.53
C LEU A 483 -36.87 -7.13 20.96
N ASP A 484 -37.06 -6.26 21.94
CA ASP A 484 -36.91 -6.63 23.35
C ASP A 484 -38.00 -7.61 23.79
N ARG A 485 -39.21 -7.54 23.23
CA ARG A 485 -40.29 -8.48 23.55
C ARG A 485 -40.03 -9.90 23.02
N ARG A 486 -39.31 -10.04 21.90
CA ARG A 486 -38.94 -11.34 21.32
C ARG A 486 -37.81 -12.04 22.09
N LEU A 487 -36.89 -11.28 22.69
CA LEU A 487 -35.90 -11.79 23.65
C LEU A 487 -36.53 -12.28 24.98
N HIS A 488 -37.75 -11.86 25.29
CA HIS A 488 -38.47 -12.31 26.50
C HIS A 488 -39.23 -13.63 26.31
N SER A 489 -39.37 -14.14 25.08
CA SER A 489 -40.20 -15.32 24.78
C SER A 489 -39.45 -16.62 24.52
N HIS A 490 -38.13 -16.62 24.34
CA HIS A 490 -37.32 -17.84 24.21
C HIS A 490 -36.13 -17.79 25.18
N PRO A 491 -35.94 -18.84 26.02
CA PRO A 491 -35.00 -18.79 27.11
C PRO A 491 -33.58 -18.97 26.56
N ILE A 492 -32.82 -17.87 26.52
CA ILE A 492 -31.39 -17.94 26.84
C ILE A 492 -31.35 -18.65 28.19
N SER A 493 -30.94 -19.92 28.23
CA SER A 493 -30.80 -20.64 29.49
C SER A 493 -29.62 -20.03 30.25
N ALA A 494 -29.98 -19.15 31.20
CA ALA A 494 -29.36 -18.86 32.49
C ALA A 494 -27.82 -18.99 32.52
N GLU A 495 -27.06 -17.90 32.45
CA GLU A 495 -27.07 -16.84 33.47
C GLU A 495 -27.10 -15.45 32.82
N ARG A 496 -28.00 -14.59 33.31
CA ARG A 496 -27.97 -13.18 32.90
C ARG A 496 -26.69 -12.58 33.45
N TRP A 497 -26.01 -11.71 32.69
CA TRP A 497 -24.90 -10.90 33.23
C TRP A 497 -25.26 -10.27 34.58
N GLN A 498 -26.52 -9.87 34.78
CA GLN A 498 -27.02 -9.34 36.06
C GLN A 498 -26.96 -10.33 37.25
N GLU A 499 -26.97 -11.63 37.00
CA GLU A 499 -26.95 -12.73 37.98
C GLU A 499 -25.53 -13.24 38.30
N VAL A 500 -24.53 -12.90 37.48
CA VAL A 500 -23.12 -13.18 37.76
C VAL A 500 -22.70 -12.40 39.02
N PRO A 501 -22.05 -13.05 40.01
CA PRO A 501 -21.53 -12.38 41.21
C PRO A 501 -20.64 -11.18 40.86
N GLU A 502 -20.75 -10.08 41.64
CA GLU A 502 -19.99 -8.84 41.36
C GLU A 502 -18.46 -9.03 41.33
N ASP A 503 -17.96 -10.00 42.08
CA ASP A 503 -16.57 -10.41 42.10
C ASP A 503 -16.13 -11.15 40.82
N GLU A 504 -17.00 -11.98 40.23
CA GLU A 504 -16.75 -12.64 38.94
C GLU A 504 -16.87 -11.65 37.77
N LYS A 505 -17.84 -10.73 37.83
CA LYS A 505 -17.97 -9.63 36.83
C LYS A 505 -16.71 -8.77 36.79
N ALA A 506 -16.21 -8.37 37.95
CA ALA A 506 -15.01 -7.56 38.06
C ALA A 506 -13.79 -8.29 37.46
N SER A 507 -13.65 -9.59 37.75
CA SER A 507 -12.56 -10.41 37.19
C SER A 507 -12.67 -10.56 35.66
N LEU A 508 -13.87 -10.81 35.13
CA LEU A 508 -14.12 -10.90 33.69
C LEU A 508 -13.84 -9.57 32.97
N LEU A 509 -14.28 -8.44 33.55
CA LEU A 509 -14.01 -7.11 33.00
C LEU A 509 -12.52 -6.76 33.05
N GLU A 510 -11.80 -7.09 34.13
CA GLU A 510 -10.35 -6.88 34.26
C GLU A 510 -9.56 -7.72 33.24
N GLN A 511 -9.98 -8.96 32.98
CA GLN A 511 -9.34 -9.81 31.97
C GLN A 511 -9.58 -9.28 30.54
N VAL A 512 -10.79 -8.79 30.25
CA VAL A 512 -11.12 -8.13 28.99
C VAL A 512 -10.34 -6.82 28.82
N GLU A 513 -10.17 -6.02 29.87
CA GLU A 513 -9.33 -4.81 29.87
C GLU A 513 -7.88 -5.11 29.48
N GLN A 514 -7.30 -6.18 30.05
CA GLN A 514 -5.92 -6.59 29.77
C GLN A 514 -5.73 -7.07 28.32
N LEU A 515 -6.73 -7.73 27.75
CA LEU A 515 -6.70 -8.29 26.40
C LEU A 515 -6.89 -7.26 25.29
N TYR A 516 -7.71 -6.22 25.52
CA TYR A 516 -8.07 -5.23 24.50
C TYR A 516 -7.37 -3.85 24.66
N TRP A 517 -6.50 -3.67 25.66
CA TRP A 517 -5.70 -2.44 25.90
C TRP A 517 -6.52 -1.14 25.93
N MET A 518 -7.70 -1.16 26.56
CA MET A 518 -8.53 0.04 26.74
C MET A 518 -8.71 0.35 28.22
N PRO A 519 -8.27 1.53 28.72
CA PRO A 519 -8.65 1.98 30.06
C PRO A 519 -10.10 2.51 30.02
N TYR A 520 -10.83 2.42 31.14
CA TYR A 520 -12.20 2.91 31.38
C TYR A 520 -13.34 1.88 31.25
N PHE A 521 -13.42 0.90 32.16
CA PHE A 521 -14.68 0.20 32.48
C PHE A 521 -15.32 0.69 33.80
N SER A 522 -15.03 1.90 34.26
CA SER A 522 -15.31 2.29 35.66
C SER A 522 -16.78 2.33 36.07
N ASP A 523 -17.75 2.37 35.14
CA ASP A 523 -19.17 2.50 35.51
C ASP A 523 -20.11 1.43 34.90
N GLY A 524 -19.66 0.55 34.01
CA GLY A 524 -20.45 -0.61 33.52
C GLY A 524 -21.78 -0.32 32.79
N GLU A 525 -22.28 0.92 32.77
CA GLU A 525 -23.62 1.28 32.25
C GLU A 525 -23.76 1.14 30.72
N ASN A 526 -22.66 1.11 29.96
CA ASN A 526 -22.64 1.07 28.49
C ASN A 526 -22.15 -0.26 27.91
N VAL A 527 -22.17 -1.34 28.70
CA VAL A 527 -21.69 -2.67 28.32
C VAL A 527 -22.86 -3.64 28.23
N THR A 528 -23.07 -4.24 27.06
CA THR A 528 -24.01 -5.36 26.89
C THR A 528 -23.23 -6.63 26.62
N LEU A 529 -23.36 -7.63 27.49
CA LEU A 529 -22.80 -8.97 27.28
C LEU A 529 -23.92 -9.95 26.91
N ARG A 530 -23.67 -10.79 25.91
CA ARG A 530 -24.53 -11.91 25.53
C ARG A 530 -23.70 -13.18 25.56
N CYS A 531 -24.31 -14.29 25.95
CA CYS A 531 -23.65 -15.59 25.94
C CYS A 531 -24.55 -16.68 25.36
N TRP A 532 -23.92 -17.72 24.83
CA TRP A 532 -24.59 -18.95 24.43
C TRP A 532 -23.59 -20.11 24.48
N GLN A 533 -24.11 -21.34 24.51
CA GLN A 533 -23.27 -22.54 24.55
C GLN A 533 -23.27 -23.21 23.17
N PRO A 534 -22.16 -23.18 22.42
CA PRO A 534 -22.12 -23.79 21.10
C PRO A 534 -22.18 -25.32 21.16
N PRO A 535 -23.13 -25.97 20.45
CA PRO A 535 -23.34 -27.43 20.57
C PRO A 535 -22.19 -28.27 19.98
N PHE A 536 -21.30 -27.63 19.20
CA PHE A 536 -20.12 -28.24 18.60
C PHE A 536 -18.84 -28.04 19.42
N TYR A 537 -18.83 -27.23 20.48
CA TYR A 537 -17.72 -27.20 21.44
C TYR A 537 -18.15 -27.86 22.74
N GLN A 538 -17.34 -28.79 23.23
CA GLN A 538 -17.63 -29.45 24.50
C GLN A 538 -17.44 -28.48 25.67
N ASP A 539 -18.48 -28.26 26.48
CA ASP A 539 -18.43 -27.50 27.74
C ASP A 539 -17.84 -26.07 27.62
N ALA A 540 -18.00 -25.42 26.45
CA ALA A 540 -17.53 -24.06 26.20
C ALA A 540 -18.70 -23.07 26.03
N TRP A 541 -18.53 -21.86 26.53
CA TRP A 541 -19.49 -20.75 26.44
C TRP A 541 -18.93 -19.65 25.56
N HIS A 542 -19.65 -19.27 24.51
CA HIS A 542 -19.32 -18.13 23.66
C HIS A 542 -19.95 -16.88 24.25
N PHE A 543 -19.18 -15.79 24.22
CA PHE A 543 -19.59 -14.48 24.71
C PHE A 543 -19.38 -13.43 23.62
N GLU A 544 -20.38 -12.58 23.47
CA GLU A 544 -20.35 -11.35 22.70
C GLU A 544 -20.40 -10.16 23.66
N LEU A 545 -19.38 -9.33 23.62
CA LEU A 545 -19.30 -8.07 24.33
C LEU A 545 -19.61 -6.92 23.37
N ARG A 546 -20.56 -6.08 23.74
CA ARG A 546 -20.88 -4.82 23.04
C ARG A 546 -20.58 -3.64 23.96
N LEU A 547 -19.84 -2.67 23.44
CA LEU A 547 -19.43 -1.45 24.13
C LEU A 547 -19.94 -0.23 23.38
N GLU A 548 -20.51 0.74 24.08
CA GLU A 548 -20.82 2.06 23.53
C GLU A 548 -19.84 3.10 24.08
N ILE A 549 -18.99 3.64 23.20
CA ILE A 549 -17.95 4.64 23.53
C ILE A 549 -18.10 5.82 22.57
N ASP A 550 -18.29 7.03 23.09
CA ASP A 550 -18.40 8.28 22.31
C ASP A 550 -19.41 8.22 21.15
N GLY A 551 -20.53 7.49 21.33
CA GLY A 551 -21.55 7.31 20.29
C GLY A 551 -21.18 6.29 19.20
N GLN A 552 -20.10 5.54 19.38
CA GLN A 552 -19.71 4.41 18.52
C GLN A 552 -19.86 3.08 19.27
N THR A 553 -20.40 2.08 18.58
CA THR A 553 -20.51 0.71 19.09
C THR A 553 -19.26 -0.10 18.70
N LYS A 554 -18.63 -0.76 19.67
CA LYS A 554 -17.53 -1.72 19.49
C LYS A 554 -17.98 -3.12 19.94
N PHE A 555 -17.42 -4.15 19.31
CA PHE A 555 -17.71 -5.56 19.61
C PHE A 555 -16.44 -6.31 19.97
N GLY A 556 -16.51 -7.21 20.94
CA GLY A 556 -15.47 -8.18 21.27
C GLY A 556 -16.08 -9.58 21.44
N TYR A 557 -15.33 -10.62 21.10
CA TYR A 557 -15.76 -12.00 21.21
C TYR A 557 -14.77 -12.82 22.02
N PHE A 558 -15.29 -13.74 22.83
CA PHE A 558 -14.46 -14.69 23.55
C PHE A 558 -15.23 -15.98 23.83
N LEU A 559 -14.50 -17.08 23.98
CA LEU A 559 -15.02 -18.34 24.53
C LEU A 559 -14.44 -18.59 25.91
N ILE A 560 -15.23 -19.20 26.79
CA ILE A 560 -14.76 -19.66 28.09
C ILE A 560 -15.01 -21.16 28.17
N GLN A 561 -13.97 -21.92 28.51
CA GLN A 561 -14.05 -23.33 28.83
C GLN A 561 -13.27 -23.55 30.13
N GLU A 562 -13.94 -24.11 31.14
CA GLU A 562 -13.39 -24.20 32.51
C GLU A 562 -12.91 -22.81 33.00
N ASP A 563 -11.63 -22.66 33.37
CA ASP A 563 -11.03 -21.40 33.85
C ASP A 563 -10.24 -20.64 32.75
N LYS A 564 -10.38 -21.02 31.47
CA LYS A 564 -9.62 -20.42 30.36
C LYS A 564 -10.49 -19.57 29.44
N ILE A 565 -10.00 -18.37 29.12
CA ILE A 565 -10.62 -17.44 28.18
C ILE A 565 -9.87 -17.44 26.85
N TYR A 566 -10.61 -17.59 25.77
CA TYR A 566 -10.13 -17.60 24.38
C TYR A 566 -10.70 -16.40 23.63
N PRO A 567 -10.00 -15.25 23.62
CA PRO A 567 -10.44 -14.06 22.88
C PRO A 567 -10.17 -14.22 21.38
N PHE A 568 -11.02 -13.64 20.55
CA PHE A 568 -10.77 -13.56 19.11
C PHE A 568 -11.45 -12.34 18.48
N THR A 569 -10.82 -11.81 17.44
CA THR A 569 -11.19 -10.58 16.73
C THR A 569 -11.88 -10.85 15.39
N GLY A 570 -11.96 -12.12 14.99
CA GLY A 570 -12.67 -12.58 13.81
C GLY A 570 -11.78 -12.91 12.62
N GLY A 571 -10.49 -13.13 12.88
CA GLY A 571 -9.57 -13.70 11.89
C GLY A 571 -9.81 -15.19 11.69
N GLU A 572 -9.72 -15.66 10.44
CA GLU A 572 -9.88 -17.09 10.11
C GLU A 572 -8.91 -17.98 10.90
N MET A 573 -7.65 -17.55 11.02
CA MET A 573 -6.63 -18.28 11.76
C MET A 573 -6.94 -18.38 13.26
N GLU A 574 -7.56 -17.36 13.85
CA GLU A 574 -7.95 -17.38 15.26
C GLU A 574 -9.05 -18.41 15.52
N ILE A 575 -10.03 -18.51 14.62
CA ILE A 575 -11.10 -19.53 14.69
C ILE A 575 -10.49 -20.93 14.51
N ILE A 576 -9.51 -21.09 13.63
CA ILE A 576 -8.80 -22.37 13.44
C ILE A 576 -7.97 -22.75 14.68
N GLU A 577 -7.27 -21.79 15.28
CA GLU A 577 -6.52 -22.00 16.53
C GLU A 577 -7.46 -22.41 17.66
N LEU A 578 -8.59 -21.71 17.79
CA LEU A 578 -9.66 -22.04 18.72
C LEU A 578 -10.22 -23.46 18.50
N ASN A 579 -10.46 -23.88 17.26
CA ASN A 579 -10.91 -25.23 16.92
C ASN A 579 -9.90 -26.33 17.30
N ASN A 580 -8.60 -26.01 17.34
CA ASN A 580 -7.56 -26.95 17.74
C ASN A 580 -7.44 -27.05 19.25
N GLU A 581 -7.72 -25.97 19.98
CA GLU A 581 -7.64 -25.91 21.43
C GLU A 581 -8.91 -26.42 22.11
N LEU A 582 -10.08 -26.17 21.51
CA LEU A 582 -11.37 -26.67 21.97
C LEU A 582 -11.73 -27.96 21.23
N THR A 583 -12.16 -29.01 21.95
CA THR A 583 -12.63 -30.25 21.33
C THR A 583 -13.87 -29.98 20.47
N LEU A 584 -13.67 -29.93 19.15
CA LEU A 584 -14.70 -29.63 18.15
C LEU A 584 -15.45 -30.90 17.68
N ASP A 585 -16.79 -30.87 17.73
CA ASP A 585 -17.69 -31.95 17.34
C ASP A 585 -18.59 -31.55 16.14
N LEU A 586 -18.06 -31.72 14.92
CA LEU A 586 -18.76 -31.45 13.65
C LEU A 586 -19.51 -32.66 13.08
N ARG A 587 -20.45 -33.20 13.87
CA ARG A 587 -21.46 -34.15 13.37
C ARG A 587 -22.45 -33.44 12.44
N PRO A 588 -23.12 -34.15 11.50
CA PRO A 588 -24.04 -33.53 10.54
C PRO A 588 -25.10 -32.61 11.16
N LYS A 589 -25.57 -32.95 12.36
CA LYS A 589 -26.55 -32.15 13.12
C LYS A 589 -26.04 -30.81 13.63
N HIS A 590 -24.73 -30.57 13.69
CA HIS A 590 -24.11 -29.34 14.20
C HIS A 590 -23.46 -28.49 13.09
N ILE A 591 -23.49 -28.94 11.82
CA ILE A 591 -22.81 -28.25 10.71
C ILE A 591 -23.43 -26.88 10.42
N ALA A 592 -24.76 -26.79 10.48
CA ALA A 592 -25.46 -25.52 10.32
C ALA A 592 -25.12 -24.55 11.46
N ASP A 593 -25.15 -25.04 12.71
CA ASP A 593 -24.80 -24.25 13.90
C ASP A 593 -23.34 -23.74 13.84
N TYR A 594 -22.43 -24.61 13.40
CA TYR A 594 -21.02 -24.25 13.23
C TYR A 594 -20.81 -23.22 12.12
N LEU A 595 -21.49 -23.39 10.99
CA LEU A 595 -21.41 -22.43 9.89
C LEU A 595 -21.99 -21.07 10.29
N ALA A 596 -23.05 -21.06 11.11
CA ALA A 596 -23.63 -19.84 11.66
C ALA A 596 -22.64 -19.14 12.62
N PHE A 597 -22.01 -19.90 13.51
CA PHE A 597 -20.93 -19.39 14.36
C PHE A 597 -19.76 -18.84 13.54
N TYR A 598 -19.28 -19.59 12.54
CA TYR A 598 -18.20 -19.16 11.68
C TYR A 598 -18.54 -17.85 10.96
N CYS A 599 -19.71 -17.77 10.30
CA CYS A 599 -20.11 -16.56 9.57
C CYS A 599 -20.23 -15.34 10.48
N ALA A 600 -20.82 -15.51 11.67
CA ALA A 600 -21.03 -14.41 12.61
C ALA A 600 -19.73 -13.87 13.21
N ASN A 601 -18.73 -14.73 13.38
CA ASN A 601 -17.47 -14.39 14.04
C ASN A 601 -16.35 -14.08 13.03
N TYR A 602 -16.43 -14.56 11.79
CA TYR A 602 -15.45 -14.28 10.74
C TYR A 602 -15.67 -12.90 10.09
N ILE A 603 -14.62 -12.09 10.05
CA ILE A 603 -14.61 -10.81 9.35
C ILE A 603 -13.90 -11.00 8.01
N SER A 604 -14.68 -10.96 6.93
CA SER A 604 -14.11 -10.96 5.57
C SER A 604 -13.66 -9.55 5.17
N PRO A 605 -12.84 -9.40 4.11
CA PRO A 605 -12.50 -8.10 3.53
C PRO A 605 -13.72 -7.27 3.08
N TYR A 606 -14.87 -7.91 2.85
CA TYR A 606 -16.12 -7.28 2.42
C TYR A 606 -17.08 -6.96 3.59
N GLY A 607 -16.67 -7.26 4.81
CA GLY A 607 -17.50 -7.14 6.01
C GLY A 607 -17.86 -8.51 6.60
N ARG A 608 -18.73 -8.50 7.62
CA ARG A 608 -19.19 -9.74 8.25
C ARG A 608 -20.16 -10.49 7.35
N LEU A 609 -20.24 -11.80 7.56
CA LEU A 609 -21.17 -12.68 6.87
C LEU A 609 -22.33 -12.99 7.81
N PHE A 610 -23.56 -12.74 7.36
CA PHE A 610 -24.75 -13.10 8.13
C PHE A 610 -25.50 -14.16 7.35
N LEU A 611 -25.67 -15.35 7.91
CA LEU A 611 -26.63 -16.29 7.36
C LEU A 611 -28.02 -15.65 7.46
N VAL A 612 -28.83 -15.76 6.41
CA VAL A 612 -30.20 -15.25 6.38
C VAL A 612 -31.08 -16.32 5.80
N ASP A 613 -31.90 -16.96 6.63
CA ASP A 613 -32.82 -17.99 6.18
C ASP A 613 -34.28 -17.56 6.22
N HIS A 614 -34.56 -16.36 6.73
CA HIS A 614 -35.93 -15.86 6.85
C HIS A 614 -36.08 -14.34 6.73
N PRO A 615 -37.24 -13.87 6.23
CA PRO A 615 -37.43 -12.44 5.95
C PRO A 615 -37.36 -11.53 7.17
N ASP A 616 -37.74 -12.02 8.35
CA ASP A 616 -37.67 -11.26 9.62
C ASP A 616 -36.24 -10.85 10.00
N GLU A 617 -35.22 -11.53 9.45
CA GLU A 617 -33.81 -11.24 9.69
C GLU A 617 -33.32 -10.09 8.79
N LEU A 618 -34.10 -9.72 7.77
CA LEU A 618 -33.84 -8.59 6.90
C LEU A 618 -34.59 -7.36 7.41
N VAL A 619 -33.91 -6.51 8.17
CA VAL A 619 -34.51 -5.25 8.62
C VAL A 619 -34.41 -4.20 7.51
N LEU A 620 -35.49 -4.01 6.76
CA LEU A 620 -35.51 -3.05 5.65
C LEU A 620 -35.64 -1.59 6.12
N VAL A 621 -34.85 -0.67 5.54
CA VAL A 621 -34.83 0.77 5.86
C VAL A 621 -35.78 1.61 5.01
N GLU A 622 -36.32 1.06 3.93
CA GLU A 622 -37.27 1.74 3.04
C GLU A 622 -38.40 0.80 2.60
N ASP A 623 -39.55 1.38 2.25
CA ASP A 623 -40.67 0.65 1.65
C ASP A 623 -40.28 0.10 0.27
N VAL A 624 -40.19 -1.23 0.16
CA VAL A 624 -39.90 -1.93 -1.09
C VAL A 624 -41.17 -2.43 -1.79
N ASP A 625 -41.10 -2.58 -3.11
CA ASP A 625 -42.19 -3.17 -3.89
C ASP A 625 -42.52 -4.60 -3.41
N LYS A 626 -43.81 -4.94 -3.35
CA LYS A 626 -44.29 -6.26 -2.86
C LYS A 626 -43.71 -7.42 -3.68
N ALA A 627 -43.54 -7.26 -4.99
CA ALA A 627 -42.96 -8.31 -5.84
C ALA A 627 -41.46 -8.48 -5.57
N TYR A 628 -40.76 -7.38 -5.24
CA TYR A 628 -39.35 -7.42 -4.85
C TYR A 628 -39.16 -8.11 -3.49
N TYR A 629 -39.98 -7.75 -2.50
CA TYR A 629 -39.95 -8.41 -1.19
C TYR A 629 -40.25 -9.91 -1.31
N GLN A 630 -41.29 -10.28 -2.06
CA GLN A 630 -41.61 -11.69 -2.29
C GLN A 630 -40.46 -12.44 -2.98
N ALA A 631 -39.81 -11.82 -3.97
CA ALA A 631 -38.66 -12.43 -4.66
C ALA A 631 -37.48 -12.68 -3.71
N ILE A 632 -37.23 -11.77 -2.75
CA ILE A 632 -36.24 -12.00 -1.70
C ILE A 632 -36.65 -13.21 -0.86
N CYS A 633 -37.88 -13.22 -0.35
CA CYS A 633 -38.40 -14.31 0.49
C CYS A 633 -38.31 -15.68 -0.18
N ASP A 634 -38.55 -15.75 -1.49
CA ASP A 634 -38.52 -17.01 -2.27
C ASP A 634 -37.09 -17.59 -2.40
N GLU A 635 -36.07 -16.77 -2.24
CA GLU A 635 -34.66 -17.16 -2.38
C GLU A 635 -33.98 -17.51 -1.05
N LEU A 636 -34.55 -17.10 0.09
CA LEU A 636 -34.07 -17.42 1.44
C LEU A 636 -34.23 -18.90 1.72
N LYS A 637 -33.13 -19.55 2.10
CA LYS A 637 -33.08 -20.98 2.39
C LYS A 637 -32.18 -21.24 3.58
N GLU A 638 -32.62 -22.14 4.46
CA GLU A 638 -31.81 -22.69 5.55
C GLU A 638 -30.53 -23.33 5.00
N PRO A 639 -29.41 -23.27 5.76
CA PRO A 639 -28.19 -23.99 5.43
C PRO A 639 -28.47 -25.48 5.25
N HIS A 640 -28.17 -26.02 4.07
CA HIS A 640 -28.42 -27.42 3.76
C HIS A 640 -27.18 -28.09 3.20
N VAL A 641 -26.91 -29.31 3.69
CA VAL A 641 -25.77 -30.13 3.24
C VAL A 641 -26.09 -30.71 1.86
N LEU A 642 -25.28 -30.36 0.86
CA LEU A 642 -25.35 -30.85 -0.51
C LEU A 642 -24.59 -32.18 -0.68
N GLU A 643 -23.41 -32.29 -0.06
CA GLU A 643 -22.51 -33.42 -0.24
C GLU A 643 -21.76 -33.73 1.07
N VAL A 644 -21.51 -35.02 1.31
CA VAL A 644 -20.68 -35.49 2.43
C VAL A 644 -19.54 -36.32 1.84
N ARG A 645 -18.31 -35.90 2.06
CA ARG A 645 -17.11 -36.64 1.64
C ARG A 645 -16.53 -37.40 2.84
N LYS A 646 -16.01 -38.60 2.55
CA LYS A 646 -15.34 -39.46 3.51
C LYS A 646 -13.91 -39.70 3.07
N ASN A 647 -12.99 -39.77 4.02
CA ASN A 647 -11.60 -40.09 3.79
C ASN A 647 -11.40 -41.58 3.45
N SER A 648 -10.16 -41.98 3.20
CA SER A 648 -9.77 -43.36 2.85
C SER A 648 -10.12 -44.42 3.92
N GLU A 649 -10.41 -44.00 5.15
CA GLU A 649 -10.79 -44.85 6.28
C GLU A 649 -12.32 -44.90 6.49
N GLY A 650 -13.10 -44.23 5.61
CA GLY A 650 -14.55 -44.20 5.68
C GLY A 650 -15.13 -43.22 6.71
N ILE A 651 -14.28 -42.36 7.29
CA ILE A 651 -14.65 -41.31 8.24
C ILE A 651 -14.98 -40.04 7.46
N THR A 652 -16.10 -39.39 7.79
CA THR A 652 -16.46 -38.11 7.19
C THR A 652 -15.43 -37.05 7.55
N ASP A 653 -14.89 -36.36 6.56
CA ASP A 653 -13.87 -35.31 6.73
C ASP A 653 -14.28 -33.95 6.15
N TYR A 654 -15.32 -33.92 5.32
CA TYR A 654 -15.74 -32.70 4.62
C TYR A 654 -17.25 -32.71 4.30
N TYR A 655 -17.87 -31.55 4.46
CA TYR A 655 -19.26 -31.26 4.11
C TYR A 655 -19.32 -30.11 3.12
N ARG A 656 -20.14 -30.27 2.07
CA ARG A 656 -20.48 -29.18 1.17
C ARG A 656 -21.86 -28.65 1.56
N VAL A 657 -21.95 -27.38 1.96
CA VAL A 657 -23.16 -26.77 2.55
C VAL A 657 -23.55 -25.56 1.71
N ASN A 658 -24.81 -25.42 1.37
CA ASN A 658 -25.31 -24.25 0.68
C ASN A 658 -26.18 -23.42 1.63
N ALA A 659 -25.91 -22.12 1.71
CA ALA A 659 -26.62 -21.20 2.59
C ALA A 659 -26.82 -19.84 1.92
N THR A 660 -27.82 -19.10 2.39
CA THR A 660 -28.06 -17.73 1.95
C THR A 660 -27.40 -16.78 2.94
N VAL A 661 -26.63 -15.81 2.44
CA VAL A 661 -25.72 -14.96 3.21
C VAL A 661 -25.87 -13.51 2.80
N LEU A 662 -26.05 -12.64 3.77
CA LEU A 662 -26.00 -11.19 3.63
C LEU A 662 -24.59 -10.68 4.00
N CYS A 663 -23.94 -9.99 3.08
CA CYS A 663 -22.67 -9.30 3.30
C CYS A 663 -22.79 -7.87 2.76
N GLY A 664 -22.54 -6.86 3.61
CA GLY A 664 -22.90 -5.48 3.35
C GLY A 664 -24.41 -5.32 3.10
N ASP A 665 -24.76 -4.94 1.88
CA ASP A 665 -26.11 -4.79 1.35
C ASP A 665 -26.44 -5.86 0.28
N THR A 666 -25.62 -6.90 0.19
CA THR A 666 -25.69 -7.90 -0.88
C THR A 666 -26.09 -9.26 -0.33
N LEU A 667 -27.22 -9.79 -0.81
CA LEU A 667 -27.72 -11.11 -0.48
C LEU A 667 -27.24 -12.12 -1.52
N SER A 668 -26.49 -13.12 -1.08
CA SER A 668 -25.85 -14.12 -1.93
C SER A 668 -26.17 -15.53 -1.46
N ARG A 669 -26.27 -16.48 -2.39
CA ARG A 669 -26.21 -17.91 -2.10
C ARG A 669 -24.75 -18.35 -2.15
N ILE A 670 -24.24 -18.88 -1.05
CA ILE A 670 -22.86 -19.34 -0.94
C ILE A 670 -22.85 -20.85 -0.71
N THR A 671 -22.00 -21.54 -1.46
CA THR A 671 -21.64 -22.93 -1.20
C THR A 671 -20.33 -22.96 -0.41
N PHE A 672 -20.42 -23.42 0.83
CA PHE A 672 -19.31 -23.59 1.76
C PHE A 672 -18.77 -25.02 1.74
N GLY A 673 -17.46 -25.16 1.85
CA GLY A 673 -16.78 -26.41 2.16
C GLY A 673 -16.36 -26.42 3.63
N VAL A 674 -17.06 -27.18 4.48
CA VAL A 674 -16.78 -27.28 5.92
C VAL A 674 -16.01 -28.57 6.20
N HIS A 675 -14.74 -28.46 6.55
CA HIS A 675 -13.91 -29.60 6.96
C HIS A 675 -14.20 -29.94 8.43
N THR A 676 -14.07 -31.22 8.81
CA THR A 676 -14.26 -31.63 10.21
C THR A 676 -13.19 -31.06 11.16
N SER A 677 -12.11 -30.48 10.63
CA SER A 677 -11.14 -29.68 11.38
C SER A 677 -11.63 -28.27 11.73
N GLY A 678 -12.81 -27.87 11.24
CA GLY A 678 -13.36 -26.53 11.41
C GLY A 678 -12.85 -25.49 10.40
N CYS A 679 -12.07 -25.90 9.39
CA CYS A 679 -11.77 -25.04 8.25
C CYS A 679 -12.99 -24.88 7.35
N VAL A 680 -13.26 -23.66 6.89
CA VAL A 680 -14.42 -23.32 6.04
C VAL A 680 -13.93 -22.64 4.77
N ASP A 681 -14.11 -23.30 3.63
CA ASP A 681 -13.87 -22.75 2.30
C ASP A 681 -15.16 -22.16 1.72
N MET A 682 -15.06 -21.11 0.90
CA MET A 682 -16.19 -20.64 0.07
C MET A 682 -15.96 -21.07 -1.37
N ASP A 683 -16.65 -22.13 -1.80
CA ASP A 683 -16.44 -22.77 -3.10
C ASP A 683 -17.11 -22.00 -4.24
N GLU A 684 -18.36 -21.57 -4.03
CA GLU A 684 -19.18 -20.91 -5.05
C GLU A 684 -20.02 -19.80 -4.42
N ILE A 685 -20.03 -18.61 -5.03
CA ILE A 685 -20.83 -17.47 -4.59
C ILE A 685 -21.74 -17.05 -5.75
N GLU A 686 -23.05 -17.11 -5.52
CA GLU A 686 -24.08 -16.62 -6.43
C GLU A 686 -24.78 -15.41 -5.80
N VAL A 687 -24.58 -14.22 -6.35
CA VAL A 687 -25.31 -13.03 -5.87
C VAL A 687 -26.77 -13.11 -6.31
N LEU A 688 -27.68 -13.08 -5.34
CA LEU A 688 -29.14 -13.15 -5.56
C LEU A 688 -29.70 -11.73 -5.71
N PHE A 689 -29.35 -10.83 -4.79
CA PHE A 689 -29.78 -9.43 -4.76
C PHE A 689 -28.62 -8.53 -4.29
N ALA A 690 -28.53 -7.33 -4.86
CA ALA A 690 -27.58 -6.29 -4.44
C ALA A 690 -28.33 -5.02 -4.08
N GLU A 691 -27.71 -4.17 -3.24
CA GLU A 691 -28.33 -2.94 -2.72
C GLU A 691 -29.67 -3.24 -2.02
N VAL A 692 -29.75 -4.37 -1.30
CA VAL A 692 -30.91 -4.67 -0.46
C VAL A 692 -30.96 -3.58 0.60
N PRO A 693 -32.07 -2.82 0.72
CA PRO A 693 -32.13 -1.67 1.61
C PRO A 693 -32.33 -2.15 3.04
N THR A 694 -31.33 -2.81 3.64
CA THR A 694 -31.32 -3.26 5.03
C THR A 694 -30.60 -2.27 5.94
N LEU A 695 -30.93 -2.26 7.23
CA LEU A 695 -30.12 -1.58 8.25
C LEU A 695 -28.69 -2.11 8.21
N SER A 696 -27.72 -1.25 8.56
CA SER A 696 -26.31 -1.63 8.60
C SER A 696 -26.11 -2.89 9.46
N GLN A 697 -25.15 -3.73 9.09
CA GLN A 697 -24.78 -4.99 9.75
C GLN A 697 -24.69 -4.93 11.29
N ASN A 698 -24.41 -3.76 11.86
CA ASN A 698 -24.35 -3.51 13.30
C ASN A 698 -25.66 -3.74 14.08
N PHE A 699 -26.81 -3.85 13.40
CA PHE A 699 -28.13 -4.04 14.04
C PHE A 699 -28.65 -5.48 14.00
N LEU A 700 -28.02 -6.37 13.22
CA LEU A 700 -28.40 -7.78 13.12
C LEU A 700 -27.92 -8.52 14.39
N ARG A 701 -28.85 -9.14 15.12
CA ARG A 701 -28.56 -9.77 16.42
C ARG A 701 -28.13 -11.23 16.22
N ILE A 702 -26.93 -11.56 16.70
CA ILE A 702 -26.26 -12.87 16.50
C ILE A 702 -27.07 -14.06 17.06
N ALA A 703 -27.68 -13.92 18.24
CA ALA A 703 -28.45 -15.01 18.86
C ALA A 703 -29.76 -15.34 18.13
N ASP A 704 -30.42 -14.34 17.54
CA ASP A 704 -31.69 -14.51 16.81
C ASP A 704 -31.48 -15.21 15.45
N LEU A 705 -30.26 -15.14 14.90
CA LEU A 705 -29.84 -15.80 13.65
C LEU A 705 -29.41 -17.27 13.83
N ILE A 706 -29.00 -17.65 15.05
CA ILE A 706 -28.43 -18.98 15.32
C ILE A 706 -29.47 -19.97 15.85
N TRP A 707 -30.51 -19.51 16.55
CA TRP A 707 -31.41 -20.43 17.25
C TRP A 707 -32.89 -20.10 17.06
N ARG A 708 -33.50 -20.74 16.05
CA ARG A 708 -34.93 -21.02 16.04
C ARG A 708 -35.17 -22.16 17.02
N GLU A 709 -35.89 -21.91 18.11
CA GLU A 709 -36.50 -23.01 18.85
C GLU A 709 -37.39 -23.74 17.85
N LYS A 710 -37.02 -24.96 17.44
CA LYS A 710 -37.88 -25.80 16.61
C LYS A 710 -39.19 -25.91 17.35
N ALA A 711 -40.22 -25.22 16.86
CA ALA A 711 -41.57 -25.42 17.33
C ALA A 711 -41.83 -26.93 17.27
N ASP A 712 -41.97 -27.52 18.45
CA ASP A 712 -42.44 -28.86 18.76
C ASP A 712 -42.95 -29.62 17.52
N THR A 713 -42.08 -30.36 16.82
CA THR A 713 -42.56 -31.48 15.99
C THR A 713 -42.81 -32.65 16.92
N ASN A 714 -43.76 -32.48 17.84
CA ASN A 714 -44.37 -33.59 18.53
C ASN A 714 -45.51 -34.15 17.67
N ASN A 715 -45.36 -35.42 17.33
CA ASN A 715 -46.35 -36.39 16.83
C ASN A 715 -46.66 -36.53 15.32
N THR A 716 -46.50 -37.79 14.89
CA THR A 716 -47.21 -38.55 13.82
C THR A 716 -46.86 -38.17 12.37
N VAL A 717 -46.36 -39.06 11.50
CA VAL A 717 -46.40 -40.53 11.36
C VAL A 717 -45.05 -41.06 10.85
#